data_AF-A0A7S3W2J5-F1
#
_entry.id   AF-A0A7S3W2J5-F1
#
_cell.length_a   1.000
_cell.length_b   1.000
_cell.length_c   1.000
_cell.angle_alpha   90.00
_cell.angle_beta   90.00
_cell.angle_gamma   90.00
#
_symmetry.space_group_name_H-M   'P 1'
#
loop_
_entity.id
_entity.type
_entity.pdbx_description
1 polymer ?
#
loop_
_entity_poly.entity_id
_entity_poly.type
_entity_poly.pdbx_seq_one_letter_code
_entity_poly.pdbx_strand_id
1 'polypeptide(L)'
;DMRMRLVTLTFVERCCTLAAVVSRQRISMSTPPSPSYEARLRNPASFIEEVNTQYEGLHRAFEEQFWGTKMALKDGSYTVDALTKAKGEMEAFLASKEKLAQTRGYLARSDLSEAERATLAIFERTFGCYIMESEAALALREKCTAIEGTLEDARNKMRLGAVLDGAFVELSSVGLRSKMRVDGSEATRKACWEGLRSIGEFVTANGFVELVRARNAMARELGYEDFYDYKVTQAEGFGKGALFGMLDTLEQGTRPLMEEARANLAAAKGEAALLAYNSAYMMAGSVTQKLDPYFPFEHAVEQWGRSFAALGISYEGASMRLDLLDRKGKYSNGFCHWPQPAWVKADGSFQPTVTHFTSLADPSAVGSGHTALTTLMHEAGHAAHFANIKMPSPLFSQERAPTSVAYAELQSMFLDSLVGDAAWRFQYARDREGSPLPFALHEEDVRAKHPYEVFSLRAMLAVPYFEKALYELPDGELSAAAIQALADEVETRIQGGPGGRPLLSVPHLLSDEASCYYHGYVLAEMAVHQTRAFFAARDGVIVDNPRVGPTLRDAYWRPGNSEPFLGLVERLTGKPLTGDSWVATLQQPVDELLEEERAAYAAAAKAANGAAAKAAVDLDMRVTLVDGDEVIADTTEEGDFLAACKKFEGHIRQRFPRAAAA
;
A
#
# COMPACT_ATOMS: atom_id res chain seq x y z
N ASP A 1 -11.46 -0.56 9.71
CA ASP A 1 -11.31 0.92 9.60
C ASP A 1 -9.86 1.43 9.74
N MET A 2 -9.02 0.88 10.64
CA MET A 2 -7.57 1.19 10.64
C MET A 2 -6.86 0.67 9.38
N ARG A 3 -7.19 -0.55 8.92
CA ARG A 3 -6.73 -1.08 7.62
C ARG A 3 -7.11 -0.16 6.47
N MET A 4 -8.35 0.34 6.41
CA MET A 4 -8.76 1.31 5.39
C MET A 4 -7.98 2.63 5.43
N ARG A 5 -7.46 3.06 6.60
CA ARG A 5 -6.56 4.22 6.71
C ARG A 5 -5.17 3.90 6.17
N LEU A 6 -4.60 2.75 6.49
CA LEU A 6 -3.32 2.26 5.96
C LEU A 6 -3.37 2.02 4.45
N VAL A 7 -4.34 1.22 4.01
CA VAL A 7 -4.65 0.87 2.61
C VAL A 7 -4.92 2.09 1.71
N THR A 8 -5.40 3.21 2.25
CA THR A 8 -5.64 4.41 1.43
C THR A 8 -4.37 5.21 1.18
N LEU A 9 -3.34 5.04 2.01
CA LEU A 9 -2.35 6.08 2.23
C LEU A 9 -0.93 5.63 1.82
N THR A 10 -0.48 4.42 2.15
CA THR A 10 0.95 4.08 2.08
C THR A 10 1.59 4.09 0.69
N PHE A 11 0.82 3.71 -0.35
CA PHE A 11 1.35 3.63 -1.72
C PHE A 11 0.98 4.83 -2.62
N VAL A 12 -0.26 5.32 -2.51
CA VAL A 12 -0.85 6.18 -3.55
C VAL A 12 -0.54 7.66 -3.40
N GLU A 13 -0.33 8.20 -2.19
CA GLU A 13 -0.07 9.64 -2.12
C GLU A 13 1.35 9.99 -2.60
N ARG A 14 2.30 9.03 -2.65
CA ARG A 14 3.60 9.20 -3.33
C ARG A 14 3.44 9.72 -4.77
N CYS A 15 2.31 9.37 -5.40
CA CYS A 15 1.98 9.66 -6.80
C CYS A 15 1.51 11.10 -7.06
N CYS A 16 0.92 11.79 -6.08
CA CYS A 16 0.29 13.11 -6.29
C CYS A 16 1.26 14.30 -6.20
N THR A 17 2.53 14.11 -6.56
CA THR A 17 3.47 15.24 -6.62
C THR A 17 4.38 15.07 -7.82
N LEU A 18 4.21 15.99 -8.77
CA LEU A 18 5.03 16.24 -9.96
C LEU A 18 4.56 15.53 -11.22
N ALA A 19 3.58 16.16 -11.87
CA ALA A 19 3.33 16.04 -13.29
C ALA A 19 4.16 17.07 -14.09
N ALA A 20 4.54 16.64 -15.30
CA ALA A 20 5.10 17.39 -16.42
C ALA A 20 6.62 17.61 -16.48
N VAL A 21 7.33 16.74 -17.21
CA VAL A 21 8.26 17.13 -18.33
C VAL A 21 8.35 15.97 -19.34
N VAL A 22 7.79 16.13 -20.55
CA VAL A 22 8.19 15.33 -21.72
C VAL A 22 8.86 16.26 -22.72
N SER A 23 10.19 16.12 -22.85
CA SER A 23 10.99 16.86 -23.82
C SER A 23 11.02 16.11 -25.16
N ARG A 24 10.77 16.85 -26.24
CA ARG A 24 10.75 16.39 -27.63
C ARG A 24 12.13 15.87 -28.08
N GLN A 25 12.18 14.62 -28.52
CA GLN A 25 13.18 14.20 -29.51
C GLN A 25 12.49 13.44 -30.65
N ARG A 26 12.53 14.03 -31.85
CA ARG A 26 12.19 13.36 -33.10
C ARG A 26 13.37 12.47 -33.50
N ILE A 27 13.14 11.16 -33.57
CA ILE A 27 14.08 10.22 -34.22
C ILE A 27 13.29 9.39 -35.24
N SER A 28 13.84 9.33 -36.45
CA SER A 28 13.33 8.65 -37.64
C SER A 28 13.08 7.16 -37.41
N MET A 29 11.97 6.66 -37.95
CA MET A 29 11.61 5.24 -38.00
C MET A 29 12.71 4.42 -38.69
N SER A 30 13.05 3.25 -38.13
CA SER A 30 13.92 2.26 -38.78
C SER A 30 13.15 0.97 -39.09
N THR A 31 13.39 0.50 -40.31
CA THR A 31 12.99 -0.77 -40.94
C THR A 31 13.45 -2.03 -40.19
N PRO A 32 12.86 -3.22 -40.48
CA PRO A 32 13.22 -4.48 -39.81
C PRO A 32 14.71 -4.81 -39.96
N PRO A 33 15.32 -5.51 -38.98
CA PRO A 33 16.77 -5.66 -38.93
C PRO A 33 17.28 -6.51 -40.10
N SER A 34 18.22 -5.93 -40.85
CA SER A 34 19.04 -6.66 -41.82
C SER A 34 19.99 -7.64 -41.10
N PRO A 35 20.50 -8.68 -41.78
CA PRO A 35 21.52 -9.60 -41.24
C PRO A 35 22.81 -8.94 -40.71
N SER A 36 23.02 -7.64 -40.96
CA SER A 36 24.17 -6.86 -40.46
C SER A 36 23.99 -6.28 -39.05
N TYR A 37 22.80 -6.42 -38.44
CA TYR A 37 22.52 -5.96 -37.08
C TYR A 37 22.97 -6.98 -36.02
N GLU A 38 22.79 -8.29 -36.30
CA GLU A 38 23.25 -9.38 -35.40
C GLU A 38 24.76 -9.33 -35.15
N ALA A 39 25.54 -8.89 -36.14
CA ALA A 39 27.01 -8.77 -36.03
C ALA A 39 27.49 -7.57 -35.17
N ARG A 40 26.60 -6.69 -34.71
CA ARG A 40 26.95 -5.49 -33.90
C ARG A 40 26.51 -5.53 -32.44
N LEU A 41 25.74 -6.54 -32.04
CA LEU A 41 25.33 -6.68 -30.65
C LEU A 41 26.55 -7.14 -29.82
N ARG A 42 26.81 -6.44 -28.70
CA ARG A 42 27.88 -6.78 -27.74
C ARG A 42 27.62 -8.17 -27.12
N ASN A 43 28.51 -8.61 -26.23
CA ASN A 43 28.22 -9.75 -25.36
C ASN A 43 26.92 -9.48 -24.55
N PRO A 44 25.92 -10.40 -24.52
CA PRO A 44 24.68 -10.22 -23.74
C PRO A 44 24.94 -9.86 -22.28
N ALA A 45 25.91 -10.53 -21.63
CA ALA A 45 26.31 -10.23 -20.26
C ALA A 45 26.77 -8.77 -20.07
N SER A 46 27.51 -8.22 -21.05
CA SER A 46 27.96 -6.82 -21.01
C SER A 46 26.78 -5.85 -21.17
N PHE A 47 25.77 -6.20 -21.96
CA PHE A 47 24.56 -5.37 -22.11
C PHE A 47 23.71 -5.40 -20.83
N ILE A 48 23.53 -6.58 -20.23
CA ILE A 48 22.81 -6.73 -18.96
C ILE A 48 23.47 -5.89 -17.87
N GLU A 49 24.78 -6.00 -17.71
CA GLU A 49 25.52 -5.24 -16.71
C GLU A 49 25.43 -3.72 -16.93
N GLU A 50 25.49 -3.28 -18.19
CA GLU A 50 25.33 -1.88 -18.56
C GLU A 50 23.94 -1.35 -18.18
N VAL A 51 22.88 -2.09 -18.50
CA VAL A 51 21.49 -1.72 -18.16
C VAL A 51 21.30 -1.70 -16.65
N ASN A 52 21.76 -2.73 -15.93
CA ASN A 52 21.64 -2.81 -14.48
C ASN A 52 22.36 -1.65 -13.78
N THR A 53 23.60 -1.38 -14.16
CA THR A 53 24.40 -0.28 -13.58
C THR A 53 23.77 1.09 -13.85
N GLN A 54 23.32 1.34 -15.09
CA GLN A 54 22.67 2.61 -15.44
C GLN A 54 21.37 2.81 -14.68
N TYR A 55 20.53 1.77 -14.61
CA TYR A 55 19.26 1.84 -13.88
C TYR A 55 19.50 2.09 -12.39
N GLU A 56 20.40 1.35 -11.75
CA GLU A 56 20.70 1.49 -10.32
C GLU A 56 21.13 2.92 -9.97
N GLY A 57 22.02 3.52 -10.78
CA GLY A 57 22.46 4.90 -10.57
C GLY A 57 21.33 5.94 -10.69
N LEU A 58 20.47 5.79 -11.71
CA LEU A 58 19.33 6.68 -11.93
C LEU A 58 18.27 6.53 -10.84
N HIS A 59 17.93 5.29 -10.48
CA HIS A 59 16.97 4.96 -9.43
C HIS A 59 17.42 5.52 -8.08
N ARG A 60 18.68 5.30 -7.70
CA ARG A 60 19.22 5.84 -6.44
C ARG A 60 19.15 7.36 -6.40
N ALA A 61 19.54 8.04 -7.47
CA ALA A 61 19.49 9.50 -7.54
C ALA A 61 18.06 10.04 -7.36
N PHE A 62 17.07 9.37 -7.96
CA PHE A 62 15.66 9.68 -7.77
C PHE A 62 15.22 9.46 -6.32
N GLU A 63 15.48 8.28 -5.75
CA GLU A 63 15.02 7.91 -4.42
C GLU A 63 15.64 8.75 -3.28
N GLU A 64 16.91 9.13 -3.41
CA GLU A 64 17.58 10.03 -2.46
C GLU A 64 16.93 11.43 -2.49
N GLN A 65 16.65 11.96 -3.68
CA GLN A 65 15.92 13.23 -3.85
C GLN A 65 14.49 13.14 -3.32
N PHE A 66 13.83 12.00 -3.54
CA PHE A 66 12.48 11.74 -3.05
C PHE A 66 12.46 11.80 -1.52
N TRP A 67 13.30 11.02 -0.85
CA TRP A 67 13.36 11.01 0.62
C TRP A 67 13.68 12.36 1.21
N GLY A 68 14.75 13.02 0.73
CA GLY A 68 15.17 14.28 1.29
C GLY A 68 14.12 15.38 1.15
N THR A 69 13.43 15.42 0.00
CA THR A 69 12.33 16.37 -0.25
C THR A 69 11.11 16.05 0.62
N LYS A 70 10.72 14.78 0.72
CA LYS A 70 9.52 14.35 1.46
C LYS A 70 9.69 14.43 2.96
N MET A 71 10.90 14.19 3.47
CA MET A 71 11.22 14.34 4.89
C MET A 71 11.54 15.79 5.25
N ALA A 72 11.55 16.71 4.28
CA ALA A 72 11.92 18.11 4.47
C ALA A 72 13.28 18.26 5.18
N LEU A 73 14.28 17.50 4.72
CA LEU A 73 15.64 17.57 5.25
C LEU A 73 16.24 18.94 4.97
N LYS A 74 17.10 19.43 5.87
CA LYS A 74 17.65 20.79 5.79
C LYS A 74 18.70 20.98 4.69
N ASP A 75 19.25 19.89 4.17
CA ASP A 75 20.21 19.95 3.07
C ASP A 75 19.54 20.58 1.84
N GLY A 76 20.06 21.74 1.42
CA GLY A 76 19.52 22.49 0.28
C GLY A 76 19.70 21.81 -1.08
N SER A 77 20.34 20.64 -1.14
CA SER A 77 20.41 19.81 -2.35
C SER A 77 19.11 19.07 -2.65
N TYR A 78 18.22 18.91 -1.67
CA TYR A 78 16.91 18.29 -1.87
C TYR A 78 15.90 19.35 -2.30
N THR A 79 15.52 19.32 -3.57
CA THR A 79 14.61 20.31 -4.15
C THR A 79 13.58 19.64 -5.03
N VAL A 80 12.42 20.28 -5.16
CA VAL A 80 11.35 19.86 -6.08
C VAL A 80 11.87 19.75 -7.52
N ASP A 81 12.72 20.69 -7.94
CA ASP A 81 13.32 20.69 -9.27
C ASP A 81 14.30 19.52 -9.48
N ALA A 82 15.15 19.25 -8.49
CA ALA A 82 16.09 18.12 -8.55
C ALA A 82 15.35 16.77 -8.52
N LEU A 83 14.32 16.62 -7.69
CA LEU A 83 13.44 15.46 -7.68
C LEU A 83 12.77 15.24 -9.03
N THR A 84 12.20 16.31 -9.62
CA THR A 84 11.55 16.26 -10.94
C THR A 84 12.53 15.81 -12.02
N LYS A 85 13.73 16.39 -12.01
CA LYS A 85 14.78 16.05 -12.97
C LYS A 85 15.22 14.59 -12.83
N ALA A 86 15.55 14.12 -11.62
CA ALA A 86 16.00 12.76 -11.40
C ALA A 86 14.92 11.72 -11.75
N LYS A 87 13.65 11.99 -11.40
CA LYS A 87 12.51 11.17 -11.83
C LYS A 87 12.41 11.10 -13.35
N GLY A 88 12.49 12.25 -14.04
CA GLY A 88 12.41 12.31 -15.51
C GLY A 88 13.56 11.58 -16.21
N GLU A 89 14.77 11.62 -15.66
CA GLU A 89 15.93 10.87 -16.18
C GLU A 89 15.74 9.35 -16.03
N MET A 90 15.26 8.89 -14.88
CA MET A 90 14.92 7.49 -14.64
C MET A 90 13.77 7.00 -15.55
N GLU A 91 12.68 7.77 -15.66
CA GLU A 91 11.55 7.43 -16.53
C GLU A 91 11.94 7.43 -18.02
N ALA A 92 12.81 8.36 -18.46
CA ALA A 92 13.34 8.36 -19.81
C ALA A 92 14.17 7.11 -20.13
N PHE A 93 14.91 6.59 -19.14
CA PHE A 93 15.62 5.32 -19.26
C PHE A 93 14.64 4.15 -19.43
N LEU A 94 13.61 4.07 -18.59
CA LEU A 94 12.58 3.02 -18.67
C LEU A 94 11.75 3.13 -19.96
N ALA A 95 11.63 4.32 -20.54
CA ALA A 95 10.95 4.55 -21.82
C ALA A 95 11.87 4.41 -23.06
N SER A 96 13.07 3.82 -22.92
CA SER A 96 14.04 3.73 -24.01
C SER A 96 13.68 2.67 -25.07
N LYS A 97 13.12 3.13 -26.20
CA LYS A 97 12.84 2.29 -27.39
C LYS A 97 14.08 1.56 -27.92
N GLU A 98 15.26 2.19 -27.82
CA GLU A 98 16.52 1.59 -28.24
C GLU A 98 16.88 0.38 -27.37
N LYS A 99 16.79 0.52 -26.04
CA LYS A 99 17.08 -0.58 -25.11
C LYS A 99 16.08 -1.73 -25.25
N LEU A 100 14.80 -1.42 -25.47
CA LEU A 100 13.80 -2.46 -25.79
C LEU A 100 14.16 -3.21 -27.08
N ALA A 101 14.51 -2.50 -28.15
CA ALA A 101 14.92 -3.13 -29.41
C ALA A 101 16.19 -3.98 -29.27
N GLN A 102 17.19 -3.50 -28.51
CA GLN A 102 18.39 -4.27 -28.20
C GLN A 102 18.06 -5.53 -27.38
N THR A 103 17.22 -5.41 -26.36
CA THR A 103 16.74 -6.53 -25.53
C THR A 103 16.08 -7.62 -26.38
N ARG A 104 15.13 -7.23 -27.24
CA ARG A 104 14.48 -8.15 -28.19
C ARG A 104 15.47 -8.79 -29.16
N GLY A 105 16.45 -8.02 -29.64
CA GLY A 105 17.55 -8.52 -30.48
C GLY A 105 18.39 -9.59 -29.79
N TYR A 106 18.67 -9.43 -28.48
CA TYR A 106 19.35 -10.47 -27.70
C TYR A 106 18.46 -11.69 -27.45
N LEU A 107 17.19 -11.50 -27.11
CA LEU A 107 16.24 -12.59 -26.84
C LEU A 107 16.04 -13.54 -28.03
N ALA A 108 16.19 -13.02 -29.26
CA ALA A 108 16.13 -13.80 -30.49
C ALA A 108 17.31 -14.79 -30.65
N ARG A 109 18.37 -14.65 -29.87
CA ARG A 109 19.53 -15.55 -29.90
C ARG A 109 19.24 -16.90 -29.22
N SER A 110 19.81 -17.96 -29.78
CA SER A 110 19.70 -19.32 -29.25
C SER A 110 20.79 -19.68 -28.24
N ASP A 111 21.87 -18.88 -28.14
CA ASP A 111 23.05 -19.16 -27.32
C ASP A 111 23.04 -18.52 -25.92
N LEU A 112 21.90 -17.95 -25.50
CA LEU A 112 21.74 -17.40 -24.16
C LEU A 112 21.70 -18.50 -23.09
N SER A 113 22.38 -18.27 -21.97
CA SER A 113 22.14 -19.02 -20.75
C SER A 113 20.72 -18.79 -20.21
N GLU A 114 20.25 -19.68 -19.34
CA GLU A 114 18.93 -19.54 -18.70
C GLU A 114 18.81 -18.24 -17.90
N ALA A 115 19.87 -17.87 -17.16
CA ALA A 115 19.92 -16.63 -16.39
C ALA A 115 19.87 -15.39 -17.30
N GLU A 116 20.63 -15.35 -18.40
CA GLU A 116 20.59 -14.24 -19.34
C GLU A 116 19.21 -14.10 -19.99
N ARG A 117 18.59 -15.23 -20.37
CA ARG A 117 17.24 -15.24 -20.95
C ARG A 117 16.20 -14.71 -19.97
N ALA A 118 16.27 -15.14 -18.70
CA ALA A 118 15.37 -14.66 -17.66
C ALA A 118 15.54 -13.15 -17.40
N THR A 119 16.78 -12.66 -17.34
CA THR A 119 17.07 -11.23 -17.16
C THR A 119 16.59 -10.38 -18.34
N LEU A 120 16.82 -10.84 -19.57
CA LEU A 120 16.36 -10.11 -20.75
C LEU A 120 14.83 -10.13 -20.88
N ALA A 121 14.17 -11.21 -20.44
CA ALA A 121 12.71 -11.26 -20.40
C ALA A 121 12.13 -10.22 -19.43
N ILE A 122 12.75 -10.02 -18.25
CA ILE A 122 12.29 -8.94 -17.36
C ILE A 122 12.59 -7.56 -17.94
N PHE A 123 13.70 -7.37 -18.66
CA PHE A 123 13.96 -6.11 -19.36
C PHE A 123 12.87 -5.80 -20.38
N GLU A 124 12.50 -6.78 -21.21
CA GLU A 124 11.44 -6.61 -22.20
C GLU A 124 10.11 -6.26 -21.53
N ARG A 125 9.74 -6.99 -20.47
CA ARG A 125 8.51 -6.75 -19.72
C ARG A 125 8.50 -5.34 -19.12
N THR A 126 9.58 -4.96 -18.42
CA THR A 126 9.70 -3.65 -17.80
C THR A 126 9.65 -2.54 -18.84
N PHE A 127 10.50 -2.55 -19.88
CA PHE A 127 10.45 -1.51 -20.92
C PHE A 127 9.09 -1.46 -21.62
N GLY A 128 8.44 -2.61 -21.84
CA GLY A 128 7.10 -2.71 -22.41
C GLY A 128 6.02 -1.99 -21.58
N CYS A 129 6.13 -1.97 -20.25
CA CYS A 129 5.20 -1.25 -19.38
C CYS A 129 5.36 0.29 -19.48
N TYR A 130 6.53 0.79 -19.88
CA TYR A 130 6.82 2.23 -19.94
C TYR A 130 6.79 2.82 -21.35
N ILE A 131 6.79 1.97 -22.39
CA ILE A 131 6.82 2.38 -23.78
C ILE A 131 5.45 2.19 -24.44
N MET A 132 4.92 3.29 -24.96
CA MET A 132 3.77 3.26 -25.87
C MET A 132 4.27 3.36 -27.31
N GLU A 133 4.06 2.30 -28.10
CA GLU A 133 4.58 2.21 -29.47
C GLU A 133 3.70 2.96 -30.49
N SER A 134 2.38 3.05 -30.28
CA SER A 134 1.44 3.76 -31.17
C SER A 134 1.58 5.29 -31.05
N GLU A 135 1.84 5.97 -32.17
CA GLU A 135 1.88 7.44 -32.23
C GLU A 135 0.53 8.09 -31.92
N ALA A 136 -0.57 7.46 -32.35
CA ALA A 136 -1.92 7.93 -32.05
C ALA A 136 -2.24 7.80 -30.55
N ALA A 137 -1.87 6.67 -29.94
CA ALA A 137 -2.03 6.48 -28.50
C ALA A 137 -1.16 7.46 -27.70
N LEU A 138 0.06 7.75 -28.15
CA LEU A 138 0.93 8.75 -27.52
C LEU A 138 0.31 10.14 -27.51
N ALA A 139 -0.28 10.58 -28.63
CA ALA A 139 -0.97 11.87 -28.70
C ALA A 139 -2.19 11.91 -27.75
N LEU A 140 -2.91 10.80 -27.61
CA LEU A 140 -4.01 10.67 -26.65
C LEU A 140 -3.51 10.68 -25.20
N ARG A 141 -2.37 10.05 -24.91
CA ARG A 141 -1.72 10.09 -23.59
C ARG A 141 -1.31 11.51 -23.20
N GLU A 142 -0.68 12.25 -24.11
CA GLU A 142 -0.32 13.66 -23.89
C GLU A 142 -1.55 14.52 -23.57
N LYS A 143 -2.67 14.27 -24.27
CA LYS A 143 -3.94 14.92 -23.98
C LYS A 143 -4.47 14.56 -22.59
N CYS A 144 -4.40 13.29 -22.18
CA CYS A 144 -4.79 12.86 -20.84
C CYS A 144 -3.96 13.59 -19.77
N THR A 145 -2.63 13.60 -19.91
CA THR A 145 -1.72 14.27 -18.97
C THR A 145 -2.01 15.77 -18.84
N ALA A 146 -2.34 16.45 -19.94
CA ALA A 146 -2.68 17.87 -19.90
C ALA A 146 -3.99 18.16 -19.16
N ILE A 147 -5.03 17.34 -19.38
CA ILE A 147 -6.31 17.45 -18.67
C ILE A 147 -6.11 17.15 -17.19
N GLU A 148 -5.38 16.09 -16.87
CA GLU A 148 -5.06 15.67 -15.52
C GLU A 148 -4.32 16.76 -14.74
N GLY A 149 -3.26 17.35 -15.31
CA GLY A 149 -2.53 18.45 -14.66
C GLY A 149 -3.41 19.68 -14.41
N THR A 150 -4.34 19.98 -15.31
CA THR A 150 -5.30 21.09 -15.11
C THR A 150 -6.28 20.78 -13.97
N LEU A 151 -6.78 19.55 -13.90
CA LEU A 151 -7.68 19.09 -12.83
C LEU A 151 -6.96 19.04 -11.47
N GLU A 152 -5.72 18.57 -11.43
CA GLU A 152 -4.88 18.56 -10.23
C GLU A 152 -4.64 19.98 -9.71
N ASP A 153 -4.26 20.91 -10.59
CA ASP A 153 -4.08 22.33 -10.26
C ASP A 153 -5.36 22.97 -9.71
N ALA A 154 -6.50 22.66 -10.32
CA ALA A 154 -7.80 23.11 -9.82
C ALA A 154 -8.09 22.52 -8.44
N ARG A 155 -7.78 21.23 -8.24
CA ARG A 155 -8.02 20.55 -6.98
C ARG A 155 -7.17 21.07 -5.84
N ASN A 156 -5.90 21.37 -6.09
CA ASN A 156 -4.99 21.93 -5.09
C ASN A 156 -5.44 23.32 -4.61
N LYS A 157 -6.29 24.02 -5.38
CA LYS A 157 -6.85 25.33 -5.05
C LYS A 157 -8.30 25.25 -4.52
N MET A 158 -8.87 24.05 -4.43
CA MET A 158 -10.23 23.87 -3.94
C MET A 158 -10.29 24.23 -2.45
N ARG A 159 -11.15 25.20 -2.11
CA ARG A 159 -11.48 25.53 -0.72
C ARG A 159 -12.41 24.46 -0.14
N LEU A 160 -11.82 23.38 0.40
CA LEU A 160 -12.55 22.26 0.99
C LEU A 160 -12.89 22.52 2.46
N GLY A 161 -14.10 22.18 2.89
CA GLY A 161 -14.54 22.44 4.26
C GLY A 161 -16.01 22.09 4.49
N ALA A 162 -16.55 22.57 5.60
CA ALA A 162 -17.95 22.38 5.98
C ALA A 162 -18.53 23.67 6.56
N VAL A 163 -19.84 23.87 6.44
CA VAL A 163 -20.55 24.96 7.12
C VAL A 163 -20.88 24.50 8.53
N LEU A 164 -20.20 25.07 9.52
CA LEU A 164 -20.34 24.77 10.94
C LEU A 164 -20.83 26.03 11.66
N ASP A 165 -21.90 25.91 12.44
CA ASP A 165 -22.50 27.03 13.19
C ASP A 165 -22.77 28.29 12.32
N GLY A 166 -23.15 28.08 11.06
CA GLY A 166 -23.46 29.14 10.09
C GLY A 166 -22.25 29.75 9.38
N ALA A 167 -21.02 29.30 9.67
CA ALA A 167 -19.80 29.76 9.03
C ALA A 167 -19.07 28.63 8.27
N PHE A 168 -18.49 28.94 7.12
CA PHE A 168 -17.65 27.98 6.42
C PHE A 168 -16.30 27.83 7.14
N VAL A 169 -15.99 26.60 7.53
CA VAL A 169 -14.72 26.21 8.15
C VAL A 169 -13.95 25.33 7.19
N GLU A 170 -12.75 25.77 6.82
CA GLU A 170 -11.86 25.02 5.93
C GLU A 170 -11.27 23.81 6.66
N LEU A 171 -11.37 22.65 6.03
CA LEU A 171 -10.94 21.37 6.58
C LEU A 171 -10.42 20.48 5.46
N SER A 172 -9.34 19.74 5.71
CA SER A 172 -8.89 18.69 4.79
C SER A 172 -9.91 17.54 4.74
N SER A 173 -9.82 16.68 3.72
CA SER A 173 -10.64 15.46 3.63
C SER A 173 -10.45 14.54 4.85
N VAL A 174 -9.24 14.50 5.40
CA VAL A 174 -8.93 13.80 6.66
C VAL A 174 -9.60 14.49 7.84
N GLY A 175 -9.56 15.83 7.91
CA GLY A 175 -10.22 16.61 8.95
C GLY A 175 -11.74 16.40 8.98
N LEU A 176 -12.38 16.43 7.80
CA LEU A 176 -13.82 16.17 7.65
C LEU A 176 -14.19 14.76 8.15
N ARG A 177 -13.47 13.72 7.71
CA ARG A 177 -13.70 12.34 8.15
C ARG A 177 -13.41 12.13 9.64
N SER A 178 -12.40 12.81 10.18
CA SER A 178 -12.10 12.76 11.61
C SER A 178 -13.25 13.32 12.42
N LYS A 179 -13.75 14.50 12.03
CA LYS A 179 -14.89 15.16 12.69
C LYS A 179 -16.17 14.33 12.58
N MET A 180 -16.45 13.71 11.44
CA MET A 180 -17.54 12.74 11.29
C MET A 180 -17.47 11.57 12.28
N ARG A 181 -16.29 11.17 12.72
CA ARG A 181 -16.11 10.01 13.60
C ARG A 181 -16.26 10.33 15.08
N VAL A 182 -15.92 11.54 15.50
CA VAL A 182 -15.77 11.87 16.94
C VAL A 182 -16.71 12.97 17.41
N ASP A 183 -17.29 13.76 16.51
CA ASP A 183 -18.13 14.89 16.89
C ASP A 183 -19.51 14.43 17.34
N GLY A 184 -19.92 14.88 18.53
CA GLY A 184 -21.22 14.51 19.13
C GLY A 184 -22.43 15.10 18.39
N SER A 185 -22.26 16.18 17.61
CA SER A 185 -23.35 16.82 16.88
C SER A 185 -23.59 16.14 15.53
N GLU A 186 -24.77 15.54 15.35
CA GLU A 186 -25.18 14.96 14.07
C GLU A 186 -25.19 15.97 12.92
N ALA A 187 -25.62 17.22 13.19
CA ALA A 187 -25.61 18.29 12.21
C ALA A 187 -24.17 18.59 11.72
N THR A 188 -23.20 18.60 12.64
CA THR A 188 -21.78 18.76 12.30
C THR A 188 -21.27 17.60 11.44
N ARG A 189 -21.61 16.36 11.81
CA ARG A 189 -21.19 15.17 11.04
C ARG A 189 -21.77 15.21 9.62
N LYS A 190 -23.06 15.56 9.48
CA LYS A 190 -23.73 15.72 8.19
C LYS A 190 -23.06 16.79 7.34
N ALA A 191 -22.81 17.98 7.90
CA ALA A 191 -22.13 19.06 7.18
C ALA A 191 -20.72 18.66 6.71
N CYS A 192 -20.00 17.85 7.50
CA CYS A 192 -18.70 17.33 7.10
C CYS A 192 -18.79 16.34 5.94
N TRP A 193 -19.81 15.48 5.92
CA TRP A 193 -20.06 14.55 4.82
C TRP A 193 -20.49 15.28 3.54
N GLU A 194 -21.33 16.30 3.63
CA GLU A 194 -21.65 17.20 2.52
C GLU A 194 -20.39 17.91 1.98
N GLY A 195 -19.49 18.32 2.88
CA GLY A 195 -18.16 18.81 2.52
C GLY A 195 -17.36 17.80 1.70
N LEU A 196 -17.38 16.51 2.06
CA LEU A 196 -16.76 15.46 1.25
C LEU A 196 -17.48 15.24 -0.09
N ARG A 197 -18.81 15.39 -0.16
CA ARG A 197 -19.56 15.26 -1.43
C ARG A 197 -19.25 16.39 -2.40
N SER A 198 -18.98 17.60 -1.92
CA SER A 198 -18.60 18.75 -2.76
C SER A 198 -17.37 18.47 -3.63
N ILE A 199 -16.55 17.49 -3.25
CA ILE A 199 -15.43 17.00 -4.04
C ILE A 199 -15.89 16.49 -5.41
N GLY A 200 -16.93 15.65 -5.44
CA GLY A 200 -17.42 15.04 -6.67
C GLY A 200 -17.99 16.07 -7.63
N GLU A 201 -18.77 17.01 -7.12
CA GLU A 201 -19.27 18.17 -7.87
C GLU A 201 -18.11 18.98 -8.45
N PHE A 202 -17.09 19.27 -7.65
CA PHE A 202 -15.94 20.04 -8.09
C PHE A 202 -15.18 19.34 -9.22
N VAL A 203 -14.78 18.07 -9.05
CA VAL A 203 -13.93 17.40 -10.05
C VAL A 203 -14.66 17.17 -11.37
N THR A 204 -15.95 16.83 -11.31
CA THR A 204 -16.77 16.64 -12.52
C THR A 204 -17.03 17.95 -13.27
N ALA A 205 -16.99 19.10 -12.59
CA ALA A 205 -17.04 20.42 -13.21
C ALA A 205 -15.69 20.94 -13.73
N ASN A 206 -14.56 20.28 -13.39
CA ASN A 206 -13.21 20.76 -13.65
C ASN A 206 -12.37 19.77 -14.49
N GLY A 207 -12.98 19.10 -15.47
CA GLY A 207 -12.24 18.31 -16.47
C GLY A 207 -12.23 16.80 -16.28
N PHE A 208 -12.82 16.28 -15.19
CA PHE A 208 -12.84 14.83 -14.94
C PHE A 208 -13.64 14.05 -16.00
N VAL A 209 -14.75 14.62 -16.49
CA VAL A 209 -15.57 14.02 -17.57
C VAL A 209 -14.73 13.87 -18.84
N GLU A 210 -13.99 14.91 -19.21
CA GLU A 210 -13.12 14.94 -20.38
C GLU A 210 -11.94 13.97 -20.22
N LEU A 211 -11.40 13.85 -19.00
CA LEU A 211 -10.32 12.92 -18.68
C LEU A 211 -10.74 11.48 -18.88
N VAL A 212 -11.92 11.08 -18.36
CA VAL A 212 -12.46 9.72 -18.54
C VAL A 212 -12.62 9.40 -20.04
N ARG A 213 -13.17 10.33 -20.82
CA ARG A 213 -13.30 10.17 -22.28
C ARG A 213 -11.94 10.02 -22.97
N ALA A 214 -10.96 10.84 -22.61
CA ALA A 214 -9.63 10.79 -23.20
C ALA A 214 -8.90 9.47 -22.86
N ARG A 215 -9.02 9.00 -21.61
CA ARG A 215 -8.48 7.72 -21.14
C ARG A 215 -9.07 6.54 -21.90
N ASN A 216 -10.40 6.50 -22.09
CA ASN A 216 -11.05 5.46 -22.88
C ASN A 216 -10.65 5.48 -24.36
N ALA A 217 -10.54 6.67 -24.96
CA ALA A 217 -10.05 6.78 -26.34
C ALA A 217 -8.61 6.24 -26.47
N MET A 218 -7.73 6.56 -25.52
CA MET A 218 -6.35 6.04 -25.49
C MET A 218 -6.33 4.52 -25.37
N ALA A 219 -7.10 3.95 -24.45
CA ALA A 219 -7.11 2.51 -24.23
C ALA A 219 -7.64 1.73 -25.44
N ARG A 220 -8.72 2.23 -26.08
CA ARG A 220 -9.27 1.64 -27.30
C ARG A 220 -8.31 1.71 -28.49
N GLU A 221 -7.55 2.80 -28.62
CA GLU A 221 -6.49 2.93 -29.63
C GLU A 221 -5.37 1.89 -29.43
N LEU A 222 -5.13 1.49 -28.18
CA LEU A 222 -4.17 0.44 -27.83
C LEU A 222 -4.76 -0.99 -27.95
N GLY A 223 -6.03 -1.12 -28.32
CA GLY A 223 -6.70 -2.40 -28.51
C GLY A 223 -7.35 -3.00 -27.26
N TYR A 224 -7.46 -2.25 -26.16
CA TYR A 224 -8.17 -2.66 -24.95
C TYR A 224 -9.65 -2.29 -25.01
N GLU A 225 -10.49 -2.93 -24.18
CA GLU A 225 -11.93 -2.64 -24.11
C GLU A 225 -12.21 -1.19 -23.66
N ASP A 226 -11.51 -0.79 -22.60
CA ASP A 226 -11.61 0.52 -21.95
C ASP A 226 -10.33 0.76 -21.11
N PHE A 227 -10.28 1.91 -20.44
CA PHE A 227 -9.12 2.28 -19.63
C PHE A 227 -8.88 1.35 -18.43
N TYR A 228 -9.93 0.76 -17.85
CA TYR A 228 -9.78 -0.17 -16.74
C TYR A 228 -9.05 -1.43 -17.19
N ASP A 229 -9.46 -2.00 -18.34
CA ASP A 229 -8.82 -3.20 -18.91
C ASP A 229 -7.34 -2.97 -19.27
N TYR A 230 -7.02 -1.80 -19.82
CA TYR A 230 -5.63 -1.38 -20.03
C TYR A 230 -4.82 -1.38 -18.73
N LYS A 231 -5.33 -0.74 -17.67
CA LYS A 231 -4.61 -0.60 -16.40
C LYS A 231 -4.38 -1.93 -15.69
N VAL A 232 -5.42 -2.78 -15.59
CA VAL A 232 -5.30 -4.10 -14.93
C VAL A 232 -4.33 -4.99 -15.70
N THR A 233 -4.43 -5.04 -17.03
CA THR A 233 -3.56 -5.90 -17.84
C THR A 233 -2.08 -5.53 -17.67
N GLN A 234 -1.78 -4.23 -17.61
CA GLN A 234 -0.42 -3.73 -17.42
C GLN A 234 0.12 -3.98 -16.00
N ALA A 235 -0.69 -3.72 -14.97
CA ALA A 235 -0.25 -3.81 -13.58
C ALA A 235 -0.23 -5.26 -13.07
N GLU A 236 -1.28 -6.03 -13.35
CA GLU A 236 -1.51 -7.34 -12.74
C GLU A 236 -1.14 -8.51 -13.65
N GLY A 237 -1.01 -8.28 -14.96
CA GLY A 237 -0.68 -9.32 -15.94
C GLY A 237 -1.88 -10.21 -16.34
N PHE A 238 -3.10 -9.85 -15.95
CA PHE A 238 -4.36 -10.46 -16.40
C PHE A 238 -5.41 -9.40 -16.71
N GLY A 239 -6.44 -9.74 -17.49
CA GLY A 239 -7.44 -8.77 -17.97
C GLY A 239 -8.58 -8.47 -17.00
N LYS A 240 -9.36 -7.42 -17.31
CA LYS A 240 -10.52 -6.95 -16.52
C LYS A 240 -11.53 -8.07 -16.22
N GLY A 241 -11.80 -8.96 -17.18
CA GLY A 241 -12.75 -10.06 -17.01
C GLY A 241 -12.36 -11.04 -15.90
N ALA A 242 -11.07 -11.42 -15.82
CA ALA A 242 -10.57 -12.31 -14.78
C ALA A 242 -10.64 -11.64 -13.39
N LEU A 243 -10.28 -10.35 -13.32
CA LEU A 243 -10.38 -9.57 -12.09
C LEU A 243 -11.81 -9.58 -11.53
N PHE A 244 -12.78 -9.14 -12.34
CA PHE A 244 -14.15 -9.02 -11.86
C PHE A 244 -14.83 -10.37 -11.66
N GLY A 245 -14.40 -11.44 -12.33
CA GLY A 245 -14.82 -12.80 -11.96
C GLY A 245 -14.45 -13.18 -10.51
N MET A 246 -13.24 -12.81 -10.05
CA MET A 246 -12.83 -13.01 -8.65
C MET A 246 -13.59 -12.08 -7.70
N LEU A 247 -13.70 -10.79 -8.04
CA LEU A 247 -14.38 -9.81 -7.19
C LEU A 247 -15.88 -10.07 -7.08
N ASP A 248 -16.55 -10.54 -8.14
CA ASP A 248 -17.97 -10.89 -8.14
C ASP A 248 -18.26 -12.03 -7.16
N THR A 249 -17.37 -13.02 -7.09
CA THR A 249 -17.52 -14.13 -6.13
C THR A 249 -17.42 -13.62 -4.69
N LEU A 250 -16.47 -12.73 -4.40
CA LEU A 250 -16.32 -12.10 -3.08
C LEU A 250 -17.52 -11.18 -2.76
N GLU A 251 -17.98 -10.40 -3.72
CA GLU A 251 -19.13 -9.52 -3.60
C GLU A 251 -20.38 -10.33 -3.23
N GLN A 252 -20.69 -11.38 -4.00
CA GLN A 252 -21.85 -12.24 -3.77
C GLN A 252 -21.77 -12.96 -2.42
N GLY A 253 -20.61 -13.50 -2.07
CA GLY A 253 -20.39 -14.20 -0.79
C GLY A 253 -20.54 -13.31 0.45
N THR A 254 -20.32 -11.99 0.30
CA THR A 254 -20.36 -11.04 1.43
C THR A 254 -21.61 -10.16 1.47
N ARG A 255 -22.45 -10.18 0.42
CA ARG A 255 -23.70 -9.40 0.39
C ARG A 255 -24.65 -9.74 1.54
N PRO A 256 -24.96 -11.03 1.84
CA PRO A 256 -25.83 -11.35 2.98
C PRO A 256 -25.26 -10.89 4.31
N LEU A 257 -23.93 -10.96 4.49
CA LEU A 257 -23.24 -10.52 5.70
C LEU A 257 -23.33 -9.00 5.87
N MET A 258 -23.23 -8.24 4.78
CA MET A 258 -23.43 -6.79 4.80
C MET A 258 -24.86 -6.43 5.19
N GLU A 259 -25.86 -7.11 4.61
CA GLU A 259 -27.27 -6.90 4.92
C GLU A 259 -27.57 -7.20 6.39
N GLU A 260 -27.07 -8.33 6.91
CA GLU A 260 -27.18 -8.71 8.31
C GLU A 260 -26.48 -7.71 9.24
N ALA A 261 -25.23 -7.32 8.94
CA ALA A 261 -24.49 -6.34 9.72
C ALA A 261 -25.22 -5.00 9.81
N ARG A 262 -25.84 -4.54 8.71
CA ARG A 262 -26.67 -3.33 8.71
C ARG A 262 -27.92 -3.51 9.56
N ALA A 263 -28.63 -4.63 9.42
CA ALA A 263 -29.82 -4.91 10.23
C ALA A 263 -29.48 -4.94 11.74
N ASN A 264 -28.36 -5.57 12.11
CA ASN A 264 -27.86 -5.62 13.47
C ASN A 264 -27.49 -4.22 13.99
N LEU A 265 -26.80 -3.40 13.18
CA LEU A 265 -26.48 -2.03 13.56
C LEU A 265 -27.75 -1.18 13.77
N ALA A 266 -28.73 -1.30 12.87
CA ALA A 266 -30.00 -0.60 12.97
C ALA A 266 -30.80 -1.04 14.21
N ALA A 267 -30.84 -2.34 14.51
CA ALA A 267 -31.51 -2.85 15.70
C ALA A 267 -30.83 -2.39 17.00
N ALA A 268 -29.50 -2.35 17.02
CA ALA A 268 -28.72 -2.01 18.22
C ALA A 268 -28.63 -0.49 18.47
N LYS A 269 -28.61 0.33 17.40
CA LYS A 269 -28.28 1.77 17.48
C LYS A 269 -29.32 2.67 16.80
N GLY A 270 -30.38 2.11 16.23
CA GLY A 270 -31.41 2.81 15.46
C GLY A 270 -31.03 3.03 13.99
N GLU A 271 -32.04 3.28 13.14
CA GLU A 271 -31.87 3.52 11.69
C GLU A 271 -30.91 4.67 11.38
N ALA A 272 -30.86 5.69 12.24
CA ALA A 272 -29.94 6.82 12.08
C ALA A 272 -28.46 6.39 12.08
N ALA A 273 -28.11 5.24 12.68
CA ALA A 273 -26.75 4.70 12.66
C ALA A 273 -26.31 4.23 11.26
N LEU A 274 -27.25 3.99 10.34
CA LEU A 274 -26.96 3.60 8.95
C LEU A 274 -26.70 4.79 8.02
N LEU A 275 -26.90 6.02 8.50
CA LEU A 275 -26.59 7.22 7.73
C LEU A 275 -25.07 7.34 7.56
N ALA A 276 -24.63 7.69 6.35
CA ALA A 276 -23.21 7.77 5.98
C ALA A 276 -22.34 8.57 6.95
N TYR A 277 -22.90 9.64 7.53
CA TYR A 277 -22.23 10.52 8.49
C TYR A 277 -22.33 10.07 9.95
N ASN A 278 -23.12 9.03 10.26
CA ASN A 278 -23.31 8.54 11.62
C ASN A 278 -22.62 7.21 11.88
N SER A 279 -22.52 6.32 10.90
CA SER A 279 -22.07 4.94 11.14
C SER A 279 -20.72 4.86 11.86
N ALA A 280 -19.73 5.64 11.40
CA ALA A 280 -18.41 5.67 12.03
C ALA A 280 -18.43 6.17 13.48
N TYR A 281 -19.26 7.18 13.79
CA TYR A 281 -19.44 7.69 15.15
C TYR A 281 -20.19 6.69 16.04
N MET A 282 -21.25 6.07 15.53
CA MET A 282 -22.08 5.14 16.32
C MET A 282 -21.37 3.80 16.59
N MET A 283 -20.42 3.42 15.73
CA MET A 283 -19.51 2.29 15.95
C MET A 283 -18.24 2.68 16.72
N ALA A 284 -17.92 3.98 16.86
CA ALA A 284 -16.79 4.42 17.65
C ALA A 284 -17.07 4.17 19.14
N GLY A 285 -16.49 3.10 19.69
CA GLY A 285 -16.50 2.80 21.12
C GLY A 285 -15.36 3.49 21.88
N SER A 286 -15.41 3.39 23.21
CA SER A 286 -14.29 3.82 24.09
C SER A 286 -13.10 2.85 24.08
N VAL A 287 -13.18 1.76 23.32
CA VAL A 287 -12.14 0.72 23.25
C VAL A 287 -10.78 1.31 22.86
N THR A 288 -10.72 2.24 21.90
CA THR A 288 -9.45 2.89 21.53
C THR A 288 -8.76 3.57 22.71
N GLN A 289 -9.52 4.26 23.58
CA GLN A 289 -8.97 4.91 24.78
C GLN A 289 -8.47 3.88 25.80
N LYS A 290 -9.16 2.74 25.92
CA LYS A 290 -8.77 1.65 26.83
C LYS A 290 -7.56 0.87 26.33
N LEU A 291 -7.39 0.74 25.00
CA LEU A 291 -6.25 0.08 24.37
C LEU A 291 -4.99 0.94 24.45
N ASP A 292 -5.13 2.27 24.38
CA ASP A 292 -4.02 3.22 24.27
C ASP A 292 -2.86 2.99 25.25
N PRO A 293 -3.09 2.72 26.55
CA PRO A 293 -2.01 2.46 27.50
C PRO A 293 -1.12 1.26 27.17
N TYR A 294 -1.61 0.30 26.37
CA TYR A 294 -0.88 -0.92 25.98
C TYR A 294 -0.16 -0.79 24.62
N PHE A 295 -0.26 0.38 23.98
CA PHE A 295 0.44 0.71 22.76
C PHE A 295 1.25 2.01 22.90
N PRO A 296 2.11 2.15 23.93
CA PRO A 296 2.99 3.30 24.06
C PRO A 296 3.93 3.36 22.85
N PHE A 297 3.95 4.47 22.13
CA PHE A 297 4.71 4.59 20.88
C PHE A 297 6.23 4.40 21.11
N GLU A 298 6.74 4.76 22.28
CA GLU A 298 8.14 4.54 22.65
C GLU A 298 8.57 3.06 22.63
N HIS A 299 7.62 2.11 22.68
CA HIS A 299 7.89 0.67 22.61
C HIS A 299 7.74 0.08 21.21
N ALA A 300 7.21 0.85 20.25
CA ALA A 300 6.80 0.32 18.96
C ALA A 300 7.94 -0.35 18.17
N VAL A 301 9.14 0.25 18.20
CA VAL A 301 10.31 -0.27 17.47
C VAL A 301 10.76 -1.63 18.04
N GLU A 302 10.78 -1.77 19.36
CA GLU A 302 11.13 -3.03 20.00
C GLU A 302 10.07 -4.11 19.74
N GLN A 303 8.79 -3.76 19.84
CA GLN A 303 7.67 -4.68 19.59
C GLN A 303 7.71 -5.22 18.16
N TRP A 304 7.92 -4.34 17.17
CA TRP A 304 8.15 -4.74 15.79
C TRP A 304 9.34 -5.69 15.67
N GLY A 305 10.51 -5.29 16.17
CA GLY A 305 11.73 -6.06 15.97
C GLY A 305 11.66 -7.46 16.60
N ARG A 306 11.09 -7.56 17.80
CA ARG A 306 10.87 -8.86 18.45
C ARG A 306 9.85 -9.71 17.69
N SER A 307 8.76 -9.11 17.23
CA SER A 307 7.72 -9.82 16.47
C SER A 307 8.29 -10.40 15.18
N PHE A 308 9.06 -9.63 14.42
CA PHE A 308 9.62 -10.08 13.14
C PHE A 308 10.71 -11.13 13.34
N ALA A 309 11.56 -10.98 14.35
CA ALA A 309 12.59 -11.96 14.67
C ALA A 309 11.98 -13.31 15.09
N ALA A 310 10.90 -13.29 15.88
CA ALA A 310 10.19 -14.50 16.28
C ALA A 310 9.51 -15.23 15.10
N LEU A 311 9.13 -14.49 14.05
CA LEU A 311 8.64 -15.06 12.79
C LEU A 311 9.77 -15.64 11.91
N GLY A 312 11.04 -15.47 12.27
CA GLY A 312 12.18 -15.89 11.47
C GLY A 312 12.41 -15.00 10.24
N ILE A 313 11.98 -13.73 10.30
CA ILE A 313 12.22 -12.76 9.24
C ILE A 313 13.66 -12.24 9.35
N SER A 314 14.34 -12.16 8.22
CA SER A 314 15.65 -11.53 8.06
C SER A 314 15.55 -10.49 6.95
N TYR A 315 16.33 -9.42 7.06
CA TYR A 315 16.44 -8.36 6.07
C TYR A 315 17.73 -8.48 5.22
N GLU A 316 18.41 -9.63 5.27
CA GLU A 316 19.50 -10.00 4.35
C GLU A 316 20.61 -8.92 4.26
N GLY A 317 21.00 -8.33 5.39
CA GLY A 317 22.04 -7.31 5.49
C GLY A 317 21.60 -5.90 5.13
N ALA A 318 20.29 -5.62 5.10
CA ALA A 318 19.77 -4.30 4.74
C ALA A 318 20.28 -3.18 5.67
N SER A 319 20.38 -1.97 5.14
CA SER A 319 20.57 -0.76 5.94
C SER A 319 19.34 0.13 5.86
N MET A 320 18.85 0.62 7.01
CA MET A 320 17.63 1.40 7.05
C MET A 320 17.64 2.64 7.93
N ARG A 321 16.87 3.66 7.49
CA ARG A 321 16.58 4.88 8.24
C ARG A 321 15.09 4.95 8.52
N LEU A 322 14.73 5.10 9.78
CA LEU A 322 13.35 5.12 10.22
C LEU A 322 13.00 6.49 10.78
N ASP A 323 12.12 7.20 10.08
CA ASP A 323 11.65 8.53 10.46
C ASP A 323 10.19 8.44 10.89
N LEU A 324 9.92 8.25 12.18
CA LEU A 324 8.62 7.73 12.62
C LEU A 324 7.66 8.78 13.20
N LEU A 325 8.17 9.97 13.55
CA LEU A 325 7.39 11.04 14.21
C LEU A 325 6.73 11.98 13.20
N ASP A 326 5.53 12.47 13.51
CA ASP A 326 4.96 13.59 12.77
C ASP A 326 5.75 14.88 13.03
N ARG A 327 5.94 15.69 11.98
CA ARG A 327 6.56 17.03 12.10
C ARG A 327 6.11 17.94 10.97
N LYS A 328 6.19 19.25 11.23
CA LYS A 328 5.91 20.27 10.22
C LYS A 328 6.83 20.11 8.99
N GLY A 329 6.22 20.11 7.81
CA GLY A 329 6.93 20.05 6.53
C GLY A 329 7.24 18.63 6.06
N LYS A 330 7.22 17.64 6.95
CA LYS A 330 7.29 16.23 6.57
C LYS A 330 6.02 15.86 5.82
N TYR A 331 6.20 14.98 4.85
CA TYR A 331 5.13 14.38 4.09
C TYR A 331 4.13 13.66 5.01
N SER A 332 2.84 13.97 4.85
CA SER A 332 1.78 13.58 5.78
C SER A 332 1.28 12.15 5.55
N ASN A 333 2.20 11.20 5.31
CA ASN A 333 1.87 9.81 5.07
C ASN A 333 3.00 8.85 5.46
N GLY A 334 2.65 7.62 5.85
CA GLY A 334 3.59 6.50 5.97
C GLY A 334 3.97 5.97 4.59
N PHE A 335 5.21 5.52 4.41
CA PHE A 335 5.66 4.84 3.21
C PHE A 335 7.01 4.16 3.44
N CYS A 336 7.36 3.25 2.54
CA CYS A 336 8.69 2.63 2.41
C CYS A 336 9.28 2.87 1.00
N HIS A 337 10.59 3.10 0.88
CA HIS A 337 11.33 3.02 -0.40
C HIS A 337 12.66 2.28 -0.27
N TRP A 338 13.24 1.95 -1.42
CA TRP A 338 14.52 1.29 -1.58
C TRP A 338 15.48 2.08 -2.49
N PRO A 339 16.20 3.11 -1.98
CA PRO A 339 17.24 3.81 -2.75
C PRO A 339 18.26 2.90 -3.42
N GLN A 340 18.56 1.76 -2.78
CA GLN A 340 19.33 0.68 -3.39
C GLN A 340 18.46 -0.58 -3.42
N PRO A 341 18.04 -1.05 -4.60
CA PRO A 341 17.32 -2.32 -4.73
C PRO A 341 18.22 -3.51 -4.36
N ALA A 342 17.64 -4.55 -3.77
CA ALA A 342 18.34 -5.82 -3.59
C ALA A 342 18.38 -6.61 -4.90
N TRP A 343 19.53 -7.19 -5.24
CA TRP A 343 19.68 -8.08 -6.40
C TRP A 343 20.99 -8.88 -6.34
N VAL A 344 21.14 -9.89 -7.21
CA VAL A 344 22.36 -10.70 -7.34
C VAL A 344 23.16 -10.24 -8.56
N LYS A 345 24.40 -9.81 -8.34
CA LYS A 345 25.30 -9.33 -9.40
C LYS A 345 25.80 -10.48 -10.28
N ALA A 346 26.35 -10.12 -11.45
CA ALA A 346 26.88 -11.09 -12.40
C ALA A 346 28.01 -11.98 -11.82
N ASP A 347 28.75 -11.50 -10.83
CA ASP A 347 29.79 -12.26 -10.12
C ASP A 347 29.24 -13.17 -9.01
N GLY A 348 27.92 -13.21 -8.82
CA GLY A 348 27.23 -13.99 -7.78
C GLY A 348 27.17 -13.31 -6.42
N SER A 349 27.76 -12.12 -6.25
CA SER A 349 27.64 -11.36 -5.00
C SER A 349 26.23 -10.79 -4.84
N PHE A 350 25.75 -10.78 -3.60
CA PHE A 350 24.47 -10.17 -3.25
C PHE A 350 24.67 -8.67 -2.99
N GLN A 351 23.81 -7.84 -3.57
CA GLN A 351 23.69 -6.42 -3.27
C GLN A 351 22.57 -6.27 -2.22
N PRO A 352 22.88 -6.00 -0.93
CA PRO A 352 21.84 -5.73 0.05
C PRO A 352 21.10 -4.44 -0.28
N THR A 353 19.85 -4.37 0.16
CA THR A 353 19.05 -3.17 -0.02
C THR A 353 19.44 -2.06 0.96
N VAL A 354 19.32 -0.82 0.51
CA VAL A 354 19.15 0.34 1.40
C VAL A 354 17.67 0.69 1.34
N THR A 355 17.00 0.69 2.49
CA THR A 355 15.56 0.94 2.59
C THR A 355 15.25 1.96 3.66
N HIS A 356 14.34 2.89 3.43
CA HIS A 356 13.89 3.81 4.48
C HIS A 356 12.38 3.77 4.54
N PHE A 357 11.85 4.00 5.73
CA PHE A 357 10.41 4.14 5.86
C PHE A 357 10.02 5.06 6.99
N THR A 358 8.77 5.48 6.93
CA THR A 358 8.26 6.55 7.77
C THR A 358 6.86 6.23 8.29
N SER A 359 6.54 6.80 9.45
CA SER A 359 5.19 6.87 10.00
C SER A 359 4.91 8.30 10.49
N LEU A 360 3.69 8.54 11.00
CA LEU A 360 3.23 9.84 11.48
C LEU A 360 2.80 9.79 12.93
N ALA A 361 3.65 9.23 13.79
CA ALA A 361 3.31 9.13 15.20
C ALA A 361 3.26 10.52 15.83
N ASP A 362 2.12 10.87 16.42
CA ASP A 362 2.02 11.88 17.47
C ASP A 362 1.87 11.15 18.81
N PRO A 363 2.94 10.96 19.60
CA PRO A 363 2.87 10.22 20.86
C PRO A 363 1.90 10.83 21.88
N SER A 364 1.49 12.10 21.72
CA SER A 364 0.57 12.77 22.64
C SER A 364 -0.91 12.53 22.30
N ALA A 365 -1.21 11.98 21.13
CA ALA A 365 -2.58 11.75 20.67
C ALA A 365 -3.05 10.33 21.03
N VAL A 366 -4.22 10.22 21.66
CA VAL A 366 -4.84 8.93 22.00
C VAL A 366 -5.08 8.08 20.76
N GLY A 367 -4.65 6.82 20.80
CA GLY A 367 -4.73 5.84 19.73
C GLY A 367 -3.61 5.97 18.69
N SER A 368 -2.75 6.98 18.80
CA SER A 368 -1.65 7.24 17.87
C SER A 368 -0.59 6.14 17.93
N GLY A 369 -0.23 5.67 19.13
CA GLY A 369 0.77 4.62 19.28
C GLY A 369 0.35 3.29 18.62
N HIS A 370 -0.90 2.86 18.79
CA HIS A 370 -1.44 1.69 18.10
C HIS A 370 -1.46 1.87 16.57
N THR A 371 -1.88 3.06 16.10
CA THR A 371 -1.89 3.39 14.67
C THR A 371 -0.47 3.36 14.09
N ALA A 372 0.48 4.03 14.73
CA ALA A 372 1.86 4.14 14.29
C ALA A 372 2.60 2.81 14.34
N LEU A 373 2.35 1.97 15.35
CA LEU A 373 2.89 0.60 15.39
C LEU A 373 2.35 -0.25 14.25
N THR A 374 1.06 -0.17 13.95
CA THR A 374 0.49 -0.92 12.83
C THR A 374 1.08 -0.45 11.50
N THR A 375 1.28 0.87 11.34
CA THR A 375 2.03 1.41 10.19
C THR A 375 3.47 0.94 10.16
N LEU A 376 4.17 0.92 11.29
CA LEU A 376 5.52 0.39 11.38
C LEU A 376 5.58 -1.08 10.93
N MET A 377 4.65 -1.93 11.38
CA MET A 377 4.56 -3.34 10.97
C MET A 377 4.30 -3.48 9.47
N HIS A 378 3.43 -2.63 8.91
CA HIS A 378 3.12 -2.58 7.48
C HIS A 378 4.37 -2.21 6.65
N GLU A 379 4.98 -1.05 6.93
CA GLU A 379 6.15 -0.58 6.19
C GLU A 379 7.36 -1.50 6.35
N ALA A 380 7.55 -2.05 7.55
CA ALA A 380 8.62 -3.02 7.78
C ALA A 380 8.37 -4.34 7.05
N GLY A 381 7.11 -4.69 6.75
CA GLY A 381 6.73 -5.82 5.91
C GLY A 381 7.10 -5.60 4.44
N HIS A 382 6.85 -4.40 3.91
CA HIS A 382 7.39 -4.01 2.61
C HIS A 382 8.93 -4.09 2.59
N ALA A 383 9.59 -3.53 3.61
CA ALA A 383 11.04 -3.56 3.69
C ALA A 383 11.58 -5.00 3.71
N ALA A 384 10.92 -5.93 4.41
CA ALA A 384 11.30 -7.34 4.44
C ALA A 384 11.14 -8.00 3.07
N HIS A 385 10.03 -7.71 2.36
CA HIS A 385 9.80 -8.22 1.01
C HIS A 385 10.96 -7.86 0.07
N PHE A 386 11.21 -6.57 -0.12
CA PHE A 386 12.21 -6.10 -1.09
C PHE A 386 13.64 -6.38 -0.67
N ALA A 387 13.94 -6.49 0.63
CA ALA A 387 15.26 -6.90 1.11
C ALA A 387 15.61 -8.35 0.72
N ASN A 388 14.60 -9.21 0.55
CA ASN A 388 14.78 -10.64 0.31
C ASN A 388 14.76 -11.03 -1.18
N ILE A 389 14.61 -10.08 -2.11
CA ILE A 389 14.63 -10.38 -3.55
C ILE A 389 16.03 -10.82 -3.95
N LYS A 390 16.14 -12.03 -4.55
CA LYS A 390 17.42 -12.63 -4.98
C LYS A 390 17.37 -13.01 -6.45
N MET A 391 17.32 -11.98 -7.29
CA MET A 391 17.20 -12.10 -8.75
C MET A 391 18.34 -11.36 -9.47
N PRO A 392 18.70 -11.74 -10.72
CA PRO A 392 19.92 -11.30 -11.41
C PRO A 392 19.87 -9.87 -12.01
N SER A 393 19.00 -8.99 -11.50
CA SER A 393 18.89 -7.59 -11.93
C SER A 393 18.08 -6.76 -10.92
N PRO A 394 18.39 -5.45 -10.73
CA PRO A 394 17.54 -4.54 -9.95
C PRO A 394 16.13 -4.34 -10.57
N LEU A 395 15.92 -4.67 -11.85
CA LEU A 395 14.60 -4.61 -12.48
C LEU A 395 13.64 -5.71 -12.00
N PHE A 396 14.13 -6.70 -11.24
CA PHE A 396 13.26 -7.63 -10.52
C PHE A 396 12.69 -7.06 -9.22
N SER A 397 13.26 -5.94 -8.75
CA SER A 397 12.99 -5.30 -7.47
C SER A 397 12.29 -3.96 -7.65
N GLN A 398 11.43 -3.86 -8.66
CA GLN A 398 10.61 -2.67 -8.92
C GLN A 398 9.44 -2.61 -7.94
N GLU A 399 9.15 -1.42 -7.40
CA GLU A 399 7.90 -1.17 -6.66
C GLU A 399 6.68 -1.11 -7.60
N ARG A 400 6.92 -0.75 -8.86
CA ARG A 400 5.90 -0.44 -9.87
C ARG A 400 5.85 -1.52 -10.94
N ALA A 401 4.94 -1.35 -11.90
CA ALA A 401 4.84 -2.20 -13.09
C ALA A 401 6.26 -2.52 -13.63
N PRO A 402 6.61 -3.80 -13.78
CA PRO A 402 5.71 -4.94 -13.90
C PRO A 402 5.33 -5.65 -12.58
N THR A 403 5.68 -5.09 -11.42
CA THR A 403 5.23 -5.60 -10.12
C THR A 403 3.75 -5.31 -9.91
N SER A 404 2.99 -6.36 -9.58
CA SER A 404 1.57 -6.27 -9.21
C SER A 404 1.39 -5.47 -7.93
N VAL A 405 0.32 -4.67 -7.89
CA VAL A 405 -0.08 -3.92 -6.70
C VAL A 405 -0.39 -4.87 -5.56
N ALA A 406 -1.21 -5.88 -5.86
CA ALA A 406 -1.65 -6.85 -4.88
C ALA A 406 -0.46 -7.61 -4.27
N TYR A 407 0.55 -7.88 -5.09
CA TYR A 407 1.77 -8.53 -4.65
C TYR A 407 2.63 -7.63 -3.74
N ALA A 408 2.76 -6.34 -4.07
CA ALA A 408 3.50 -5.39 -3.23
C ALA A 408 2.85 -5.20 -1.84
N GLU A 409 1.52 -5.24 -1.78
CA GLU A 409 0.72 -4.99 -0.57
C GLU A 409 0.47 -6.24 0.29
N LEU A 410 0.45 -7.43 -0.30
CA LEU A 410 0.14 -8.68 0.42
C LEU A 410 1.00 -8.87 1.68
N GLN A 411 2.29 -8.57 1.59
CA GLN A 411 3.25 -8.90 2.66
C GLN A 411 3.08 -7.94 3.85
N SER A 412 2.94 -6.65 3.56
CA SER A 412 2.74 -5.60 4.56
C SER A 412 1.40 -5.77 5.26
N MET A 413 0.33 -6.03 4.51
CA MET A 413 -1.01 -6.29 5.04
C MET A 413 -1.07 -7.60 5.85
N PHE A 414 -0.34 -8.65 5.44
CA PHE A 414 -0.24 -9.87 6.24
C PHE A 414 0.43 -9.59 7.60
N LEU A 415 1.53 -8.84 7.62
CA LEU A 415 2.30 -8.59 8.83
C LEU A 415 1.62 -7.59 9.77
N ASP A 416 0.97 -6.54 9.23
CA ASP A 416 0.19 -5.60 10.03
C ASP A 416 -1.06 -6.25 10.65
N SER A 417 -1.61 -7.28 9.99
CA SER A 417 -2.81 -7.98 10.47
C SER A 417 -2.60 -8.62 11.83
N LEU A 418 -1.36 -9.01 12.15
CA LEU A 418 -0.99 -9.69 13.39
C LEU A 418 -1.25 -8.83 14.63
N VAL A 419 -1.21 -7.50 14.53
CA VAL A 419 -1.48 -6.58 15.65
C VAL A 419 -2.91 -6.77 16.21
N GLY A 420 -3.82 -7.32 15.40
CA GLY A 420 -5.18 -7.67 15.79
C GLY A 420 -5.29 -8.95 16.64
N ASP A 421 -4.37 -9.90 16.47
CA ASP A 421 -4.49 -11.27 17.00
C ASP A 421 -4.29 -11.30 18.53
N ALA A 422 -5.09 -12.08 19.27
CA ALA A 422 -4.99 -12.15 20.73
C ALA A 422 -3.63 -12.68 21.21
N ALA A 423 -3.06 -13.66 20.49
CA ALA A 423 -1.72 -14.17 20.79
C ALA A 423 -0.65 -13.08 20.65
N TRP A 424 -0.72 -12.25 19.58
CA TRP A 424 0.21 -11.15 19.37
C TRP A 424 0.03 -10.07 20.43
N ARG A 425 -1.22 -9.68 20.73
CA ARG A 425 -1.51 -8.68 21.78
C ARG A 425 -1.08 -9.16 23.15
N PHE A 426 -1.27 -10.45 23.46
CA PHE A 426 -0.70 -11.02 24.68
C PHE A 426 0.81 -10.90 24.69
N GLN A 427 1.52 -11.11 23.57
CA GLN A 427 2.97 -11.17 23.56
C GLN A 427 3.65 -9.80 23.51
N TYR A 428 3.05 -8.84 22.78
CA TYR A 428 3.72 -7.60 22.39
C TYR A 428 2.98 -6.32 22.81
N ALA A 429 1.65 -6.32 22.96
CA ALA A 429 0.94 -5.17 23.50
C ALA A 429 1.18 -5.10 25.02
N ARG A 430 2.04 -4.16 25.43
CA ARG A 430 2.57 -4.00 26.78
C ARG A 430 2.32 -2.59 27.24
N ASP A 431 1.85 -2.44 28.48
CA ASP A 431 1.85 -1.14 29.14
C ASP A 431 3.29 -0.73 29.52
N ARG A 432 3.43 0.47 30.10
CA ARG A 432 4.74 1.00 30.50
C ARG A 432 5.38 0.23 31.66
N GLU A 433 4.57 -0.47 32.43
CA GLU A 433 4.98 -1.37 33.50
C GLU A 433 5.38 -2.77 32.99
N GLY A 434 5.12 -3.07 31.72
CA GLY A 434 5.41 -4.35 31.08
C GLY A 434 4.30 -5.39 31.24
N SER A 435 3.11 -5.01 31.71
CA SER A 435 1.95 -5.90 31.81
C SER A 435 1.32 -6.13 30.44
N PRO A 436 0.87 -7.36 30.14
CA PRO A 436 0.19 -7.65 28.87
C PRO A 436 -1.22 -7.05 28.83
N LEU A 437 -1.68 -6.75 27.61
CA LEU A 437 -3.08 -6.40 27.37
C LEU A 437 -4.03 -7.49 27.91
N PRO A 438 -4.99 -7.15 28.79
CA PRO A 438 -5.93 -8.13 29.34
C PRO A 438 -6.86 -8.70 28.26
N PHE A 439 -7.07 -10.03 28.27
CA PHE A 439 -7.98 -10.67 27.31
C PHE A 439 -9.38 -10.04 27.31
N ALA A 440 -9.91 -9.63 28.46
CA ALA A 440 -11.23 -8.99 28.54
C ALA A 440 -11.33 -7.71 27.67
N LEU A 441 -10.24 -6.97 27.51
CA LEU A 441 -10.19 -5.80 26.64
C LEU A 441 -10.06 -6.18 25.16
N HIS A 442 -9.34 -7.25 24.84
CA HIS A 442 -9.34 -7.81 23.48
C HIS A 442 -10.73 -8.32 23.10
N GLU A 443 -11.42 -9.03 24.00
CA GLU A 443 -12.79 -9.48 23.82
C GLU A 443 -13.76 -8.32 23.57
N GLU A 444 -13.64 -7.22 24.33
CA GLU A 444 -14.42 -6.00 24.11
C GLU A 444 -14.20 -5.43 22.70
N ASP A 445 -12.96 -5.43 22.22
CA ASP A 445 -12.58 -4.96 20.88
C ASP A 445 -13.18 -5.83 19.77
N VAL A 446 -13.06 -7.16 19.88
CA VAL A 446 -13.59 -8.13 18.91
C VAL A 446 -15.11 -8.02 18.83
N ARG A 447 -15.81 -7.99 19.97
CA ARG A 447 -17.28 -7.85 20.01
C ARG A 447 -17.75 -6.54 19.38
N ALA A 448 -16.97 -5.48 19.50
CA ALA A 448 -17.31 -4.17 18.93
C ALA A 448 -17.08 -4.09 17.42
N LYS A 449 -16.17 -4.91 16.85
CA LYS A 449 -15.72 -4.78 15.46
C LYS A 449 -16.14 -5.91 14.55
N HIS A 450 -15.95 -7.17 14.97
CA HIS A 450 -16.12 -8.36 14.13
C HIS A 450 -17.46 -8.39 13.38
N PRO A 451 -18.62 -8.13 14.03
CA PRO A 451 -19.92 -8.10 13.34
C PRO A 451 -20.04 -7.10 12.19
N TYR A 452 -19.16 -6.10 12.14
CA TYR A 452 -19.23 -4.97 11.21
C TYR A 452 -18.01 -4.89 10.29
N GLU A 453 -17.07 -5.84 10.35
CA GLU A 453 -15.85 -5.82 9.51
C GLU A 453 -16.18 -5.86 8.02
N VAL A 454 -17.28 -6.51 7.64
CA VAL A 454 -17.79 -6.54 6.27
C VAL A 454 -17.97 -5.14 5.68
N PHE A 455 -18.30 -4.11 6.48
CA PHE A 455 -18.42 -2.74 5.96
C PHE A 455 -17.11 -2.21 5.36
N SER A 456 -15.95 -2.57 5.94
CA SER A 456 -14.65 -2.15 5.40
C SER A 456 -14.38 -2.86 4.06
N LEU A 457 -14.68 -4.16 3.95
CA LEU A 457 -14.59 -4.90 2.69
C LEU A 457 -15.47 -4.26 1.62
N ARG A 458 -16.74 -3.99 1.93
CA ARG A 458 -17.71 -3.46 0.96
C ARG A 458 -17.36 -2.04 0.52
N ALA A 459 -16.81 -1.22 1.41
CA ALA A 459 -16.27 0.09 1.05
C ALA A 459 -15.06 -0.04 0.11
N MET A 460 -14.17 -1.03 0.33
CA MET A 460 -13.05 -1.28 -0.58
C MET A 460 -13.50 -1.80 -1.95
N LEU A 461 -14.50 -2.70 -2.00
CA LEU A 461 -15.07 -3.18 -3.26
C LEU A 461 -15.77 -2.07 -4.06
N ALA A 462 -16.44 -1.13 -3.41
CA ALA A 462 -17.21 -0.11 -4.12
C ALA A 462 -16.33 0.74 -5.07
N VAL A 463 -15.05 0.93 -4.76
CA VAL A 463 -14.11 1.72 -5.59
C VAL A 463 -13.87 1.07 -6.97
N PRO A 464 -13.33 -0.17 -7.08
CA PRO A 464 -13.13 -0.80 -8.38
C PRO A 464 -14.44 -1.05 -9.14
N TYR A 465 -15.56 -1.35 -8.46
CA TYR A 465 -16.86 -1.47 -9.14
C TYR A 465 -17.33 -0.15 -9.74
N PHE A 466 -17.07 0.98 -9.07
CA PHE A 466 -17.38 2.29 -9.59
C PHE A 466 -16.52 2.66 -10.78
N GLU A 467 -15.20 2.47 -10.67
CA GLU A 467 -14.29 2.75 -11.78
C GLU A 467 -14.58 1.88 -12.99
N LYS A 468 -14.87 0.58 -12.81
CA LYS A 468 -15.32 -0.29 -13.90
C LYS A 468 -16.55 0.28 -14.60
N ALA A 469 -17.60 0.57 -13.83
CA ALA A 469 -18.83 1.08 -14.40
C ALA A 469 -18.64 2.46 -15.07
N LEU A 470 -17.75 3.30 -14.52
CA LEU A 470 -17.43 4.62 -15.06
C LEU A 470 -16.78 4.52 -16.44
N TYR A 471 -15.81 3.62 -16.61
CA TYR A 471 -15.13 3.43 -17.90
C TYR A 471 -15.95 2.60 -18.90
N GLU A 472 -16.97 1.87 -18.43
CA GLU A 472 -17.94 1.18 -19.30
C GLU A 472 -19.08 2.08 -19.79
N LEU A 473 -19.27 3.28 -19.21
CA LEU A 473 -20.28 4.23 -19.68
C LEU A 473 -20.02 4.64 -21.15
N PRO A 474 -21.04 4.62 -22.02
CA PRO A 474 -20.92 5.14 -23.37
C PRO A 474 -20.53 6.63 -23.39
N ASP A 475 -19.63 7.01 -24.30
CA ASP A 475 -19.12 8.39 -24.39
C ASP A 475 -20.21 9.47 -24.52
N GLY A 476 -21.35 9.12 -25.13
CA GLY A 476 -22.52 10.01 -25.30
C GLY A 476 -23.39 10.18 -24.06
N GLU A 477 -23.27 9.29 -23.08
CA GLU A 477 -23.99 9.35 -21.79
C GLU A 477 -23.12 10.00 -20.69
N LEU A 478 -21.80 10.06 -20.92
CA LEU A 478 -20.84 10.59 -19.96
C LEU A 478 -21.05 12.09 -19.71
N SER A 479 -21.52 12.40 -18.50
CA SER A 479 -21.77 13.75 -18.01
C SER A 479 -21.49 13.85 -16.52
N ALA A 480 -21.31 15.07 -15.99
CA ALA A 480 -21.11 15.28 -14.56
C ALA A 480 -22.24 14.67 -13.71
N ALA A 481 -23.50 14.85 -14.14
CA ALA A 481 -24.67 14.29 -13.47
C ALA A 481 -24.68 12.75 -13.52
N ALA A 482 -24.35 12.15 -14.66
CA ALA A 482 -24.30 10.69 -14.81
C ALA A 482 -23.21 10.07 -13.91
N ILE A 483 -22.02 10.69 -13.84
CA ILE A 483 -20.91 10.20 -13.00
C ILE A 483 -21.29 10.28 -11.51
N GLN A 484 -21.90 11.37 -11.07
CA GLN A 484 -22.35 11.53 -9.67
C GLN A 484 -23.46 10.53 -9.33
N ALA A 485 -24.44 10.36 -10.21
CA ALA A 485 -25.51 9.37 -10.03
C ALA A 485 -24.97 7.94 -10.00
N LEU A 486 -23.99 7.61 -10.85
CA LEU A 486 -23.33 6.31 -10.87
C LEU A 486 -22.58 6.04 -9.55
N ALA A 487 -21.91 7.04 -8.99
CA ALA A 487 -21.26 6.90 -7.69
C ALA A 487 -22.28 6.55 -6.58
N ASP A 488 -23.40 7.28 -6.52
CA ASP A 488 -24.46 7.02 -5.54
C ASP A 488 -25.13 5.64 -5.75
N GLU A 489 -25.32 5.22 -7.01
CA GLU A 489 -25.85 3.90 -7.35
C GLU A 489 -24.91 2.79 -6.89
N VAL A 490 -23.61 2.89 -7.17
CA VAL A 490 -22.62 1.88 -6.79
C VAL A 490 -22.47 1.79 -5.28
N GLU A 491 -22.43 2.93 -4.57
CA GLU A 491 -22.47 2.95 -3.11
C GLU A 491 -23.70 2.21 -2.57
N THR A 492 -24.87 2.53 -3.10
CA THR A 492 -26.12 1.89 -2.67
C THR A 492 -26.11 0.39 -2.94
N ARG A 493 -25.71 -0.03 -4.14
CA ARG A 493 -25.70 -1.43 -4.57
C ARG A 493 -24.67 -2.27 -3.82
N ILE A 494 -23.49 -1.71 -3.54
CA ILE A 494 -22.38 -2.45 -2.92
C ILE A 494 -22.42 -2.30 -1.39
N GLN A 495 -22.62 -1.11 -0.85
CA GLN A 495 -22.55 -0.87 0.60
C GLN A 495 -23.92 -0.90 1.30
N GLY A 496 -25.02 -1.01 0.54
CA GLY A 496 -26.39 -0.98 1.09
C GLY A 496 -26.90 0.43 1.40
N GLY A 497 -26.20 1.47 0.94
CA GLY A 497 -26.55 2.88 1.09
C GLY A 497 -25.35 3.79 0.80
N PRO A 498 -25.52 5.13 0.91
CA PRO A 498 -24.42 6.06 0.71
C PRO A 498 -23.23 5.78 1.65
N GLY A 499 -22.02 5.84 1.11
CA GLY A 499 -20.80 5.53 1.83
C GLY A 499 -20.38 6.65 2.79
N GLY A 500 -19.81 6.29 3.93
CA GLY A 500 -19.22 7.28 4.86
C GLY A 500 -18.06 8.07 4.24
N ARG A 501 -17.43 7.51 3.20
CA ARG A 501 -16.55 8.24 2.28
C ARG A 501 -17.18 8.16 0.88
N PRO A 502 -17.74 9.27 0.36
CA PRO A 502 -18.26 9.31 -1.00
C PRO A 502 -17.21 8.87 -2.03
N LEU A 503 -17.57 8.06 -3.02
CA LEU A 503 -16.63 7.45 -3.96
C LEU A 503 -15.81 8.49 -4.72
N LEU A 504 -16.46 9.54 -5.22
CA LEU A 504 -15.76 10.63 -5.92
C LEU A 504 -14.79 11.42 -5.02
N SER A 505 -14.87 11.27 -3.69
CA SER A 505 -13.90 11.84 -2.74
C SER A 505 -12.64 10.99 -2.55
N VAL A 506 -12.57 9.82 -3.19
CA VAL A 506 -11.37 8.98 -3.22
C VAL A 506 -10.37 9.61 -4.20
N PRO A 507 -9.16 10.00 -3.76
CA PRO A 507 -8.22 10.76 -4.58
C PRO A 507 -7.61 9.94 -5.74
N HIS A 508 -7.64 8.60 -5.63
CA HIS A 508 -7.02 7.68 -6.59
C HIS A 508 -7.63 7.78 -8.00
N LEU A 509 -8.90 8.18 -8.07
CA LEU A 509 -9.68 8.23 -9.32
C LEU A 509 -9.14 9.25 -10.34
N LEU A 510 -8.37 10.24 -9.87
CA LEU A 510 -8.07 11.43 -10.67
C LEU A 510 -6.72 11.34 -11.40
N SER A 511 -5.74 10.59 -10.89
CA SER A 511 -4.41 10.48 -11.50
C SER A 511 -4.25 9.19 -12.31
N ASP A 512 -3.52 9.24 -13.43
CA ASP A 512 -3.25 8.06 -14.25
C ASP A 512 -2.51 6.99 -13.45
N GLU A 513 -1.63 7.42 -12.56
CA GLU A 513 -0.83 6.54 -11.71
C GLU A 513 -1.68 5.68 -10.76
N ALA A 514 -2.78 6.23 -10.22
CA ALA A 514 -3.59 5.57 -9.19
C ALA A 514 -5.02 5.21 -9.60
N SER A 515 -5.45 5.59 -10.81
CA SER A 515 -6.76 5.18 -11.34
C SER A 515 -6.75 3.70 -11.72
N CYS A 516 -7.87 3.02 -11.47
CA CYS A 516 -8.06 1.59 -11.71
C CYS A 516 -7.02 0.72 -10.99
N TYR A 517 -6.55 1.18 -9.82
CA TYR A 517 -5.51 0.55 -9.01
C TYR A 517 -6.07 -0.14 -7.76
N TYR A 518 -7.18 0.39 -7.23
CA TYR A 518 -7.68 0.06 -5.89
C TYR A 518 -8.05 -1.42 -5.70
N HIS A 519 -8.32 -2.14 -6.80
CA HIS A 519 -8.55 -3.58 -6.77
C HIS A 519 -7.34 -4.35 -6.21
N GLY A 520 -6.12 -3.83 -6.39
CA GLY A 520 -4.91 -4.47 -5.88
C GLY A 520 -4.94 -4.65 -4.36
N TYR A 521 -5.51 -3.70 -3.62
CA TYR A 521 -5.72 -3.84 -2.16
C TYR A 521 -6.74 -4.93 -1.81
N VAL A 522 -7.79 -5.07 -2.62
CA VAL A 522 -8.79 -6.13 -2.41
C VAL A 522 -8.17 -7.50 -2.65
N LEU A 523 -7.41 -7.63 -3.75
CA LEU A 523 -6.68 -8.86 -4.08
C LEU A 523 -5.61 -9.21 -3.03
N ALA A 524 -4.87 -8.21 -2.53
CA ALA A 524 -3.92 -8.38 -1.45
C ALA A 524 -4.60 -8.92 -0.19
N GLU A 525 -5.69 -8.28 0.26
CA GLU A 525 -6.42 -8.72 1.46
C GLU A 525 -7.03 -10.13 1.28
N MET A 526 -7.57 -10.45 0.09
CA MET A 526 -7.98 -11.82 -0.23
C MET A 526 -6.83 -12.82 -0.04
N ALA A 527 -5.64 -12.48 -0.55
CA ALA A 527 -4.45 -13.31 -0.39
C ALA A 527 -3.92 -13.33 1.05
N VAL A 528 -4.11 -12.28 1.85
CA VAL A 528 -3.81 -12.28 3.30
C VAL A 528 -4.64 -13.34 4.00
N HIS A 529 -5.97 -13.34 3.81
CA HIS A 529 -6.85 -14.33 4.44
C HIS A 529 -6.52 -15.76 3.97
N GLN A 530 -6.26 -15.96 2.68
CA GLN A 530 -5.88 -17.27 2.14
C GLN A 530 -4.52 -17.76 2.68
N THR A 531 -3.55 -16.85 2.82
CA THR A 531 -2.22 -17.15 3.38
C THR A 531 -2.31 -17.47 4.87
N ARG A 532 -3.13 -16.72 5.63
CA ARG A 532 -3.40 -17.01 7.05
C ARG A 532 -4.07 -18.38 7.23
N ALA A 533 -5.06 -18.72 6.40
CA ALA A 533 -5.70 -20.03 6.41
C ALA A 533 -4.71 -21.17 6.10
N PHE A 534 -3.77 -20.95 5.16
CA PHE A 534 -2.69 -21.89 4.89
C PHE A 534 -1.80 -22.13 6.12
N PHE A 535 -1.33 -21.06 6.79
CA PHE A 535 -0.50 -21.22 7.99
C PHE A 535 -1.28 -21.83 9.16
N ALA A 536 -2.55 -21.46 9.34
CA ALA A 536 -3.41 -22.08 10.35
C ALA A 536 -3.53 -23.60 10.12
N ALA A 537 -3.76 -24.03 8.87
CA ALA A 537 -3.86 -25.46 8.53
C ALA A 537 -2.52 -26.21 8.67
N ARG A 538 -1.41 -25.60 8.26
CA ARG A 538 -0.08 -26.24 8.25
C ARG A 538 0.57 -26.26 9.64
N ASP A 539 0.43 -25.16 10.38
CA ASP A 539 1.23 -24.87 11.57
C ASP A 539 0.39 -24.70 12.85
N GLY A 540 -0.90 -24.39 12.73
CA GLY A 540 -1.79 -24.12 13.87
C GLY A 540 -1.54 -22.79 14.60
N VAL A 541 -0.40 -22.15 14.39
CA VAL A 541 -0.02 -20.86 14.99
C VAL A 541 0.79 -20.02 14.01
N ILE A 542 0.51 -18.71 13.98
CA ILE A 542 1.25 -17.74 13.16
C ILE A 542 2.21 -16.91 14.03
N VAL A 543 1.71 -16.35 15.13
CA VAL A 543 2.52 -15.53 16.06
C VAL A 543 3.67 -16.37 16.63
N ASP A 544 4.88 -15.80 16.62
CA ASP A 544 6.13 -16.41 17.10
C ASP A 544 6.50 -17.74 16.42
N ASN A 545 5.93 -18.04 15.26
CA ASN A 545 6.28 -19.22 14.48
C ASN A 545 7.46 -18.91 13.53
N PRO A 546 8.67 -19.44 13.80
CA PRO A 546 9.87 -19.10 13.02
C PRO A 546 9.86 -19.67 11.60
N ARG A 547 8.83 -20.45 11.22
CA ARG A 547 8.66 -20.97 9.86
C ARG A 547 7.89 -20.00 8.95
N VAL A 548 7.22 -18.99 9.50
CA VAL A 548 6.40 -18.05 8.71
C VAL A 548 7.28 -17.20 7.80
N GLY A 549 8.27 -16.49 8.36
CA GLY A 549 9.20 -15.65 7.62
C GLY A 549 9.92 -16.40 6.49
N PRO A 550 10.57 -17.55 6.73
CA PRO A 550 11.20 -18.34 5.68
C PRO A 550 10.23 -18.83 4.60
N THR A 551 8.98 -19.16 4.97
CA THR A 551 7.96 -19.58 3.99
C THR A 551 7.56 -18.43 3.07
N LEU A 552 7.28 -17.25 3.64
CA LEU A 552 6.96 -16.03 2.86
C LEU A 552 8.16 -15.61 2.00
N ARG A 553 9.36 -15.65 2.57
CA ARG A 553 10.60 -15.37 1.84
C ARG A 553 10.76 -16.24 0.61
N ASP A 554 10.60 -17.54 0.77
CA ASP A 554 10.92 -18.49 -0.29
C ASP A 554 9.86 -18.51 -1.40
N ALA A 555 8.59 -18.32 -1.04
CA ALA A 555 7.49 -18.38 -2.00
C ALA A 555 7.11 -17.00 -2.57
N TYR A 556 7.02 -15.97 -1.72
CA TYR A 556 6.58 -14.64 -2.13
C TYR A 556 7.76 -13.72 -2.42
N TRP A 557 8.79 -13.63 -1.57
CA TRP A 557 9.73 -12.50 -1.68
C TRP A 557 10.90 -12.72 -2.66
N ARG A 558 11.59 -13.86 -2.55
CA ARG A 558 12.79 -14.17 -3.36
C ARG A 558 12.61 -14.00 -4.88
N PRO A 559 11.47 -14.41 -5.48
CA PRO A 559 11.26 -14.29 -6.91
C PRO A 559 11.22 -12.85 -7.42
N GLY A 560 11.04 -11.84 -6.56
CA GLY A 560 10.74 -10.48 -7.01
C GLY A 560 9.52 -10.48 -7.94
N ASN A 561 9.54 -9.67 -8.99
CA ASN A 561 8.46 -9.60 -9.99
C ASN A 561 8.60 -10.60 -11.16
N SER A 562 9.42 -11.64 -11.01
CA SER A 562 9.61 -12.66 -12.06
C SER A 562 8.38 -13.54 -12.30
N GLU A 563 7.47 -13.59 -11.33
CA GLU A 563 6.28 -14.43 -11.34
C GLU A 563 5.01 -13.56 -11.20
N PRO A 564 3.91 -13.89 -11.88
CA PRO A 564 2.62 -13.23 -11.67
C PRO A 564 2.06 -13.47 -10.27
N PHE A 565 1.38 -12.47 -9.72
CA PHE A 565 0.80 -12.49 -8.37
C PHE A 565 -0.07 -13.73 -8.08
N LEU A 566 -1.00 -14.07 -8.99
CA LEU A 566 -1.88 -15.22 -8.80
C LEU A 566 -1.10 -16.54 -8.71
N GLY A 567 -0.03 -16.66 -9.51
CA GLY A 567 0.85 -17.84 -9.48
C GLY A 567 1.68 -17.94 -8.20
N LEU A 568 2.07 -16.81 -7.60
CA LEU A 568 2.73 -16.78 -6.29
C LEU A 568 1.80 -17.31 -5.20
N VAL A 569 0.57 -16.79 -5.13
CA VAL A 569 -0.45 -17.22 -4.14
C VAL A 569 -0.75 -18.71 -4.29
N GLU A 570 -0.95 -19.19 -5.52
CA GLU A 570 -1.20 -20.62 -5.78
C GLU A 570 -0.03 -21.50 -5.37
N ARG A 571 1.21 -21.06 -5.62
CA ARG A 571 2.42 -21.80 -5.24
C ARG A 571 2.57 -21.96 -3.72
N LEU A 572 2.27 -20.91 -2.94
CA LEU A 572 2.36 -20.98 -1.48
C LEU A 572 1.19 -21.76 -0.89
N THR A 573 -0.03 -21.45 -1.31
CA THR A 573 -1.26 -21.94 -0.64
C THR A 573 -1.77 -23.27 -1.22
N GLY A 574 -1.26 -23.68 -2.39
CA GLY A 574 -1.70 -24.85 -3.14
C GLY A 574 -3.05 -24.69 -3.84
N LYS A 575 -3.63 -23.48 -3.87
CA LYS A 575 -4.95 -23.19 -4.45
C LYS A 575 -4.95 -21.84 -5.18
N PRO A 576 -5.72 -21.68 -6.27
CA PRO A 576 -5.97 -20.37 -6.88
C PRO A 576 -6.49 -19.36 -5.86
N LEU A 577 -6.24 -18.07 -6.10
CA LEU A 577 -6.76 -17.00 -5.26
C LEU A 577 -8.29 -16.96 -5.30
N THR A 578 -8.92 -17.02 -4.13
CA THR A 578 -10.38 -16.90 -3.96
C THR A 578 -10.74 -16.02 -2.76
N GLY A 579 -11.99 -15.56 -2.71
CA GLY A 579 -12.51 -14.81 -1.57
C GLY A 579 -12.89 -15.67 -0.36
N ASP A 580 -12.87 -17.00 -0.50
CA ASP A 580 -13.50 -17.95 0.43
C ASP A 580 -12.95 -17.83 1.85
N SER A 581 -11.64 -17.67 2.01
CA SER A 581 -11.03 -17.53 3.35
C SER A 581 -11.44 -16.23 4.05
N TRP A 582 -11.64 -15.16 3.28
CA TRP A 582 -12.12 -13.89 3.82
C TRP A 582 -13.60 -13.97 4.18
N VAL A 583 -14.42 -14.55 3.30
CA VAL A 583 -15.84 -14.82 3.56
C VAL A 583 -16.01 -15.69 4.80
N ALA A 584 -15.24 -16.78 4.93
CA ALA A 584 -15.29 -17.67 6.09
C ALA A 584 -14.92 -16.94 7.40
N THR A 585 -13.91 -16.06 7.36
CA THR A 585 -13.55 -15.22 8.52
C THR A 585 -14.73 -14.33 8.93
N LEU A 586 -15.37 -13.65 7.98
CA LEU A 586 -16.50 -12.76 8.24
C LEU A 586 -17.78 -13.50 8.66
N GLN A 587 -17.95 -14.75 8.25
CA GLN A 587 -19.08 -15.61 8.62
C GLN A 587 -18.94 -16.20 10.03
N GLN A 588 -17.72 -16.23 10.58
CA GLN A 588 -17.46 -16.86 11.86
C GLN A 588 -18.27 -16.15 12.97
N PRO A 589 -19.11 -16.86 13.73
CA PRO A 589 -19.80 -16.29 14.87
C PRO A 589 -18.82 -15.71 15.89
N VAL A 590 -19.14 -14.54 16.44
CA VAL A 590 -18.25 -13.81 17.39
C VAL A 590 -17.84 -14.67 18.57
N ASP A 591 -18.75 -15.46 19.14
CA ASP A 591 -18.44 -16.30 20.29
C ASP A 591 -17.49 -17.46 19.93
N GLU A 592 -17.61 -18.03 18.73
CA GLU A 592 -16.68 -19.07 18.26
C GLU A 592 -15.28 -18.48 18.03
N LEU A 593 -15.19 -17.32 17.37
CA LEU A 593 -13.93 -16.59 17.19
C LEU A 593 -13.27 -16.29 18.55
N LEU A 594 -14.04 -15.84 19.54
CA LEU A 594 -13.51 -15.51 20.87
C LEU A 594 -12.98 -16.73 21.61
N GLU A 595 -13.56 -17.92 21.42
CA GLU A 595 -13.01 -19.14 22.01
C GLU A 595 -11.67 -19.52 21.38
N GLU A 596 -11.52 -19.36 20.07
CA GLU A 596 -10.24 -19.55 19.36
C GLU A 596 -9.19 -18.52 19.81
N GLU A 597 -9.54 -17.24 19.86
CA GLU A 597 -8.67 -16.15 20.34
C GLU A 597 -8.27 -16.35 21.81
N ARG A 598 -9.19 -16.82 22.66
CA ARG A 598 -8.91 -17.14 24.07
C ARG A 598 -7.92 -18.29 24.20
N ALA A 599 -8.07 -19.33 23.38
CA ALA A 599 -7.14 -20.45 23.34
C ALA A 599 -5.74 -20.01 22.86
N ALA A 600 -5.68 -19.18 21.81
CA ALA A 600 -4.43 -18.61 21.29
C ALA A 600 -3.73 -17.71 22.32
N TYR A 601 -4.48 -16.83 22.99
CA TYR A 601 -3.98 -15.99 24.09
C TYR A 601 -3.39 -16.83 25.23
N ALA A 602 -4.12 -17.86 25.67
CA ALA A 602 -3.66 -18.75 26.75
C ALA A 602 -2.42 -19.56 26.34
N ALA A 603 -2.34 -20.00 25.08
CA ALA A 603 -1.17 -20.68 24.55
C ALA A 603 0.06 -19.76 24.52
N ALA A 604 -0.09 -18.52 24.06
CA ALA A 604 0.97 -17.51 24.09
C ALA A 604 1.43 -17.22 25.54
N ALA A 605 0.49 -17.08 26.48
CA ALA A 605 0.79 -16.91 27.91
C ALA A 605 1.57 -18.08 28.51
N LYS A 606 1.22 -19.31 28.13
CA LYS A 606 1.96 -20.50 28.55
C LYS A 606 3.38 -20.53 27.97
N ALA A 607 3.55 -20.12 26.71
CA ALA A 607 4.85 -20.08 26.04
C ALA A 607 5.78 -18.98 26.60
N ALA A 608 5.23 -17.82 26.95
CA ALA A 608 5.99 -16.67 27.47
C ALA A 608 6.64 -16.91 28.85
N ASN A 609 6.17 -17.91 29.62
CA ASN A 609 6.81 -18.35 30.86
C ASN A 609 8.17 -19.07 30.64
N GLY A 610 8.63 -19.19 29.38
CA GLY A 610 9.97 -19.64 29.00
C GLY A 610 10.97 -18.48 28.77
N ALA A 611 12.27 -18.80 28.70
CA ALA A 611 13.39 -17.85 28.64
C ALA A 611 13.47 -16.90 27.40
N ALA A 612 12.45 -16.88 26.53
CA ALA A 612 12.45 -16.20 25.24
C ALA A 612 12.38 -14.66 25.31
N ALA A 613 11.81 -14.07 26.37
CA ALA A 613 11.70 -12.62 26.53
C ALA A 613 13.07 -11.89 26.63
N LYS A 614 14.16 -12.63 26.86
CA LYS A 614 15.54 -12.10 26.98
C LYS A 614 16.46 -12.43 25.80
N ALA A 615 15.93 -13.06 24.74
CA ALA A 615 16.74 -13.38 23.57
C ALA A 615 17.18 -12.10 22.84
N ALA A 616 18.38 -12.12 22.29
CA ALA A 616 18.86 -11.09 21.37
C ALA A 616 17.91 -11.01 20.17
N VAL A 617 17.67 -9.79 19.69
CA VAL A 617 16.92 -9.55 18.44
C VAL A 617 17.94 -9.30 17.35
N ASP A 618 18.03 -10.25 16.41
CA ASP A 618 18.81 -10.10 15.20
C ASP A 618 17.91 -10.31 13.99
N LEU A 619 17.85 -9.28 13.16
CA LEU A 619 17.04 -9.21 11.95
C LEU A 619 17.94 -9.14 10.71
N ASP A 620 19.26 -9.29 10.87
CA ASP A 620 20.25 -9.15 9.80
C ASP A 620 20.13 -7.80 9.09
N MET A 621 20.19 -6.72 9.86
CA MET A 621 20.10 -5.34 9.35
C MET A 621 20.80 -4.33 10.25
N ARG A 622 21.13 -3.17 9.68
CA ARG A 622 21.46 -1.95 10.42
C ARG A 622 20.28 -1.00 10.41
N VAL A 623 19.90 -0.47 11.58
CA VAL A 623 18.83 0.54 11.72
C VAL A 623 19.39 1.84 12.27
N THR A 624 19.02 2.95 11.64
CA THR A 624 19.21 4.31 12.16
C THR A 624 17.84 4.94 12.39
N LEU A 625 17.51 5.21 13.65
CA LEU A 625 16.29 5.92 14.06
C LEU A 625 16.55 7.42 13.98
N VAL A 626 15.71 8.16 13.26
CA VAL A 626 15.90 9.59 13.00
C VAL A 626 14.62 10.40 13.24
N ASP A 627 14.79 11.71 13.48
CA ASP A 627 13.74 12.71 13.27
C ASP A 627 14.27 13.80 12.34
N GLY A 628 13.94 13.70 11.05
CA GLY A 628 14.54 14.53 10.02
C GLY A 628 16.05 14.33 9.96
N ASP A 629 16.80 15.40 10.19
CA ASP A 629 18.27 15.37 10.19
C ASP A 629 18.87 14.87 11.52
N GLU A 630 18.08 14.77 12.60
CA GLU A 630 18.56 14.32 13.90
C GLU A 630 18.66 12.78 13.95
N VAL A 631 19.85 12.26 14.22
CA VAL A 631 20.01 10.82 14.53
C VAL A 631 19.70 10.60 16.01
N ILE A 632 18.65 9.83 16.28
CA ILE A 632 18.23 9.47 17.62
C ILE A 632 19.06 8.28 18.12
N ALA A 633 19.17 7.22 17.30
CA ALA A 633 19.93 6.01 17.63
C ALA A 633 20.39 5.28 16.36
N ASP A 634 21.50 4.54 16.44
CA ASP A 634 22.01 3.70 15.35
C ASP A 634 22.50 2.37 15.91
N THR A 635 22.07 1.24 15.34
CA THR A 635 22.44 -0.09 15.85
C THR A 635 23.95 -0.35 15.82
N THR A 636 24.69 0.28 14.90
CA THR A 636 26.16 0.19 14.86
C THR A 636 26.80 0.97 16.01
N GLU A 637 26.25 2.12 16.38
CA GLU A 637 26.78 2.96 17.47
C GLU A 637 26.39 2.42 18.85
N GLU A 638 25.16 1.93 18.98
CA GLU A 638 24.63 1.40 20.25
C GLU A 638 25.02 -0.07 20.50
N GLY A 639 25.56 -0.75 19.48
CA GLY A 639 26.09 -2.12 19.55
C GLY A 639 25.08 -3.22 19.18
N ASP A 640 23.80 -3.06 19.52
CA ASP A 640 22.74 -3.97 19.08
C ASP A 640 21.37 -3.27 18.91
N PHE A 641 20.39 -4.01 18.38
CA PHE A 641 19.04 -3.52 18.10
C PHE A 641 18.28 -3.07 19.35
N LEU A 642 18.38 -3.82 20.46
CA LEU A 642 17.65 -3.50 21.69
C LEU A 642 18.25 -2.28 22.41
N ALA A 643 19.56 -2.09 22.33
CA ALA A 643 20.22 -0.88 22.82
C ALA A 643 19.75 0.37 22.05
N ALA A 644 19.64 0.29 20.73
CA ALA A 644 19.07 1.36 19.91
C ALA A 644 17.60 1.65 20.25
N CYS A 645 16.78 0.61 20.46
CA CYS A 645 15.38 0.76 20.92
C CYS A 645 15.30 1.50 22.26
N LYS A 646 16.15 1.15 23.23
CA LYS A 646 16.18 1.80 24.54
C LYS A 646 16.55 3.29 24.45
N LYS A 647 17.48 3.66 23.56
CA LYS A 647 17.84 5.06 23.32
C LYS A 647 16.66 5.83 22.69
N PHE A 648 15.98 5.22 21.73
CA PHE A 648 14.76 5.77 21.14
C PHE A 648 13.64 5.95 22.19
N GLU A 649 13.39 4.94 23.02
CA GLU A 649 12.41 5.01 24.12
C GLU A 649 12.70 6.22 25.04
N GLY A 650 13.98 6.39 25.41
CA GLY A 650 14.44 7.55 26.20
C GLY A 650 14.19 8.89 25.51
N HIS A 651 14.48 9.00 24.21
CA HIS A 651 14.23 10.21 23.43
C HIS A 651 12.74 10.56 23.40
N ILE A 652 11.86 9.59 23.13
CA ILE A 652 10.40 9.81 23.11
C ILE A 652 9.90 10.29 24.46
N ARG A 653 10.31 9.63 25.56
CA ARG A 653 9.91 10.05 26.92
C ARG A 653 10.37 11.46 27.28
N GLN A 654 11.58 11.84 26.87
CA GLN A 654 12.12 13.17 27.12
C GLN A 654 11.37 14.24 26.32
N ARG A 655 11.06 13.96 25.06
CA ARG A 655 10.40 14.92 24.16
C ARG A 655 8.90 15.05 24.41
N PHE A 656 8.24 13.96 24.83
CA PHE A 656 6.81 13.89 25.05
C PHE A 656 6.47 13.46 26.50
N PRO A 657 6.81 14.26 27.53
CA PRO A 657 6.67 13.87 28.93
C PRO A 657 5.22 13.66 29.38
N ARG A 658 4.25 14.31 28.72
CA ARG A 658 2.81 14.09 28.99
C ARG A 658 2.33 12.74 28.47
N ALA A 659 2.83 12.32 27.31
CA ALA A 659 2.57 10.98 26.80
C ALA A 659 3.20 9.91 27.72
N ALA A 660 4.40 10.17 28.24
CA ALA A 660 5.09 9.27 29.16
C ALA A 660 4.45 9.15 30.55
N ALA A 661 3.62 10.12 30.96
CA ALA A 661 2.97 10.18 32.28
C ALA A 661 1.50 9.74 32.28
N ALA A 662 0.87 9.67 31.11
CA ALA A 662 -0.49 9.16 30.90
C ALA A 662 -0.44 7.67 30.58
#